data_AF-A0AAE1NLH0-F1
#
_entry.id   AF-A0AAE1NLH0-F1
#
_cell.length_a   1.000
_cell.length_b   1.000
_cell.length_c   1.000
_cell.angle_alpha   90.00
_cell.angle_beta   90.00
_cell.angle_gamma   90.00
#
_symmetry.space_group_name_H-M   'P 1'
#
loop_
_entity.id
_entity.type
_entity.pdbx_description
1 polymer ?
#
loop_
_entity_poly.entity_id
_entity_poly.type
_entity_poly.pdbx_seq_one_letter_code
_entity_poly.pdbx_strand_id
1 'polypeptide(L)'
;MTSITPASPQPSVSITQNILRRQDAVVAPGPGTRLGDLGGHPAMSIFRQESLSDEVNRESANLTTVAGGGMALQFKTSISSTTSSSTQTSSETVVHRMSGISVQTSGNGHEAVCSAGIHASSPEYLLQHPHQTYQTHQPTTQTTQPPHSVQQPHPIQQTHPLQQNHTIQQSQPHTALHLLPDWTTGGPPEQKDNMAVYEGEMRKKDQLIEELMKLHPSHGLNKVRVGEAEEALRSDLAGMTVKVERLEQQVRDCGASVASKDSRLTELTRQLDAHRQEHARQAATIITLRQKLQEEESATVSLRANQRRGEFTVGALTRENRQQADRINDLENRLRTHLEERESAEQRSETAQKRLVELVRVVTSCLSMGDLDPRDAHEKLSTKLAELVQECARLRSEVVRTSEALEQQEGEAGAARQTVSRLVNELDDEKRTVEEQKIALEEYRKEVDDLKNKQRAMEEEVKSVRERLHNTNKSYNTTLEELHTVERQLQRAKDEVVVTEHRRQQTEVEGRGFLTTVATLLSSPDNRIAPDLQAVTDSIQGLVASNREEAEHVERLTSQVTSLGEQSRRHTELYETAVKRGRQSDADLHALATRCRQLEADQAAAEASREGVMIQKEKVERTLGRVVEALGLAEMGHEVTNDVEMIVCRCHQLSKLEGEKIVDKTTTVYQLQRKVKGLREAVERKDLHVDMLRRKLALTEDAARASRHLEEERDEILTKYKRQCRMMERLNGEVAETRLQLRDLKAQMTQAGEDKARLNQVQKKVDEMTTKIDELDVIRSRQQKKISHLKEQVKAQGEHVLEERRLNENSMEGVTQELALTKQNLRDITRRDKQLTEFRRTVVELLGMEGEAGPDGDYEAVCRLERVVGAHKELTDLSRRLDEITAPSRPSRLSPDQSFLDLSEELRALADDTNNQRPIPSRNSATTTTHLGITHTHRCPRPPSAHSSRTPSPTKRPSTDEDEDS
;
A
#
# COMPACT_ATOMS: atom_id res chain seq x y z
N MET A 1 96.40 -5.14 -1.91
CA MET A 1 97.18 -4.08 -2.60
C MET A 1 96.20 -3.07 -3.20
N THR A 2 96.64 -1.83 -3.46
CA THR A 2 95.95 -0.82 -4.30
C THR A 2 94.45 -0.60 -4.08
N SER A 3 94.16 0.36 -3.20
CA SER A 3 92.99 1.25 -3.12
C SER A 3 92.12 1.46 -4.38
N ILE A 4 90.81 1.64 -4.17
CA ILE A 4 90.10 2.95 -4.32
C ILE A 4 88.69 2.85 -3.69
N THR A 5 88.19 3.96 -3.13
CA THR A 5 86.87 4.16 -2.51
C THR A 5 86.41 5.62 -2.76
N PRO A 6 85.15 6.02 -2.46
CA PRO A 6 83.88 5.27 -2.42
C PRO A 6 82.76 5.96 -3.26
N ALA A 7 81.60 5.31 -3.44
CA ALA A 7 80.34 6.00 -3.76
C ALA A 7 79.08 5.21 -3.35
N SER A 8 78.15 5.89 -2.67
CA SER A 8 76.75 5.51 -2.39
C SER A 8 76.01 6.84 -2.12
N PRO A 9 74.75 7.04 -2.57
CA PRO A 9 73.61 6.51 -1.79
C PRO A 9 72.37 6.06 -2.61
N GLN A 10 71.36 5.59 -1.88
CA GLN A 10 69.99 5.25 -2.31
C GLN A 10 69.08 6.50 -2.46
N PRO A 11 67.84 6.39 -3.00
CA PRO A 11 67.13 7.49 -3.68
C PRO A 11 65.95 8.11 -2.89
N SER A 12 65.37 9.19 -3.44
CA SER A 12 64.00 9.65 -3.13
C SER A 12 63.40 10.62 -4.18
N VAL A 13 62.07 10.50 -4.39
CA VAL A 13 61.00 11.56 -4.44
C VAL A 13 61.31 12.94 -5.10
N SER A 14 60.42 13.64 -5.83
CA SER A 14 59.17 13.38 -6.61
C SER A 14 58.66 14.73 -7.21
N ILE A 15 57.48 14.75 -7.85
CA ILE A 15 56.58 15.91 -8.15
C ILE A 15 57.03 16.96 -9.19
N THR A 16 56.26 17.05 -10.30
CA THR A 16 55.61 18.30 -10.76
C THR A 16 54.35 17.96 -11.59
N GLN A 17 53.37 18.87 -11.71
CA GLN A 17 52.06 18.58 -12.33
C GLN A 17 51.44 19.80 -13.05
N ASN A 18 50.53 19.52 -14.01
CA ASN A 18 49.54 20.40 -14.66
C ASN A 18 49.95 21.16 -15.95
N ILE A 19 49.11 21.08 -17.01
CA ILE A 19 48.20 22.17 -17.44
C ILE A 19 47.18 21.71 -18.52
N LEU A 20 45.89 21.95 -18.19
CA LEU A 20 44.64 22.18 -18.96
C LEU A 20 44.34 21.69 -20.43
N ARG A 21 43.11 21.14 -20.55
CA ARG A 21 41.97 21.46 -21.48
C ARG A 21 41.72 20.71 -22.81
N ARG A 22 40.53 20.05 -22.83
CA ARG A 22 39.41 20.08 -23.82
C ARG A 22 39.72 20.25 -25.32
N GLN A 23 39.19 19.31 -26.14
CA GLN A 23 37.92 19.54 -26.89
C GLN A 23 37.35 18.24 -27.49
N ASP A 24 36.06 18.26 -27.84
CA ASP A 24 35.29 17.14 -28.40
C ASP A 24 35.39 17.06 -29.93
N ALA A 25 35.14 15.88 -30.51
CA ALA A 25 34.97 15.67 -31.95
C ALA A 25 33.84 14.67 -32.23
N VAL A 26 33.13 14.84 -33.36
CA VAL A 26 31.84 14.18 -33.68
C VAL A 26 31.81 13.81 -35.17
N VAL A 27 30.85 12.97 -35.59
CA VAL A 27 30.33 12.75 -36.97
C VAL A 27 30.91 11.57 -37.80
N ALA A 28 30.29 10.39 -37.61
CA ALA A 28 29.46 9.67 -38.63
C ALA A 28 30.14 9.06 -39.92
N PRO A 29 29.40 8.45 -40.90
CA PRO A 29 29.65 7.02 -41.22
C PRO A 29 29.59 6.58 -42.73
N GLY A 30 29.74 5.27 -42.99
CA GLY A 30 29.47 4.58 -44.27
C GLY A 30 30.71 4.18 -45.09
N PRO A 31 30.60 3.43 -46.22
CA PRO A 31 29.37 2.98 -46.92
C PRO A 31 29.33 1.50 -47.46
N GLY A 32 28.12 1.00 -47.77
CA GLY A 32 27.78 0.49 -49.12
C GLY A 32 27.88 -1.01 -49.53
N THR A 33 26.73 -1.56 -50.00
CA THR A 33 26.53 -2.58 -51.10
C THR A 33 26.94 -4.06 -50.91
N ARG A 34 26.39 -5.10 -51.61
CA ARG A 34 25.54 -5.19 -52.84
C ARG A 34 24.79 -6.56 -53.02
N LEU A 35 23.64 -6.57 -53.74
CA LEU A 35 22.90 -7.69 -54.44
C LEU A 35 22.50 -8.97 -53.63
N GLY A 36 21.49 -9.80 -53.99
CA GLY A 36 20.51 -9.90 -55.10
C GLY A 36 20.06 -11.40 -55.26
N ASP A 37 19.00 -11.86 -55.96
CA ASP A 37 17.83 -11.26 -56.67
C ASP A 37 16.81 -12.41 -57.07
N LEU A 38 15.63 -12.12 -57.66
CA LEU A 38 14.57 -13.04 -58.19
C LEU A 38 13.72 -13.83 -57.13
N GLY A 39 12.41 -14.12 -57.25
CA GLY A 39 11.32 -13.87 -58.23
C GLY A 39 10.27 -15.03 -58.18
N GLY A 40 8.94 -14.94 -58.40
CA GLY A 40 7.98 -13.88 -58.79
C GLY A 40 6.51 -14.43 -58.88
N HIS A 41 5.64 -13.85 -59.73
CA HIS A 41 4.24 -14.25 -60.08
C HIS A 41 3.08 -13.94 -59.06
N PRO A 42 1.79 -13.75 -59.52
CA PRO A 42 1.03 -12.52 -59.18
C PRO A 42 -0.52 -12.69 -58.97
N ALA A 43 -1.27 -11.59 -59.19
CA ALA A 43 -2.75 -11.42 -59.26
C ALA A 43 -3.45 -11.09 -57.91
N MET A 44 -4.52 -10.25 -57.84
CA MET A 44 -5.27 -9.50 -58.87
C MET A 44 -6.04 -8.29 -58.27
N SER A 45 -6.49 -7.34 -59.11
CA SER A 45 -7.32 -6.14 -58.83
C SER A 45 -6.72 -5.10 -57.84
N ILE A 46 -6.52 -3.81 -58.13
CA ILE A 46 -7.20 -2.81 -58.98
C ILE A 46 -8.56 -2.35 -58.43
N PHE A 47 -8.56 -1.15 -57.82
CA PHE A 47 -9.29 0.00 -58.36
C PHE A 47 -8.45 1.29 -58.15
N ARG A 48 -8.74 2.36 -58.91
CA ARG A 48 -7.82 3.50 -59.12
C ARG A 48 -8.60 4.83 -59.22
N GLN A 49 -7.83 5.93 -59.32
CA GLN A 49 -8.20 7.31 -59.71
C GLN A 49 -8.68 8.21 -58.56
N GLU A 50 -8.29 9.49 -58.47
CA GLU A 50 -7.20 10.27 -59.10
C GLU A 50 -6.94 11.47 -58.13
N SER A 51 -5.72 11.87 -57.76
CA SER A 51 -4.59 12.41 -58.55
C SER A 51 -4.89 13.74 -59.26
N LEU A 52 -4.25 14.80 -58.77
CA LEU A 52 -3.78 16.06 -59.39
C LEU A 52 -3.45 17.00 -58.20
N SER A 53 -2.20 17.17 -57.74
CA SER A 53 -0.95 17.55 -58.43
C SER A 53 -0.97 19.01 -58.91
N ASP A 54 -0.22 19.87 -58.22
CA ASP A 54 1.02 20.56 -58.69
C ASP A 54 1.46 21.57 -57.60
N GLU A 55 2.72 21.71 -57.14
CA GLU A 55 4.02 21.87 -57.83
C GLU A 55 4.23 23.37 -58.25
N VAL A 56 5.28 24.14 -57.87
CA VAL A 56 6.42 23.99 -56.91
C VAL A 56 7.11 25.37 -56.69
N ASN A 57 8.25 25.39 -55.97
CA ASN A 57 9.26 26.48 -55.94
C ASN A 57 8.87 27.82 -55.24
N ARG A 58 9.81 28.63 -54.74
CA ARG A 58 11.12 28.35 -54.12
C ARG A 58 11.62 29.57 -53.34
N GLU A 59 12.52 29.33 -52.40
CA GLU A 59 13.62 30.17 -51.93
C GLU A 59 13.73 31.63 -52.44
N SER A 60 13.68 32.61 -51.53
CA SER A 60 14.73 33.64 -51.38
C SER A 60 14.62 34.38 -50.05
N ALA A 61 15.77 34.78 -49.49
CA ALA A 61 15.91 35.22 -48.10
C ALA A 61 16.03 36.75 -47.93
N ASN A 62 16.08 37.15 -46.65
CA ASN A 62 16.76 38.35 -46.12
C ASN A 62 16.07 39.73 -46.16
N LEU A 63 15.57 40.09 -44.97
CA LEU A 63 15.96 41.29 -44.19
C LEU A 63 15.48 42.71 -44.59
N THR A 64 15.51 43.56 -43.56
CA THR A 64 15.65 45.04 -43.60
C THR A 64 14.37 45.90 -43.49
N THR A 65 13.92 46.06 -42.23
CA THR A 65 13.86 47.38 -41.57
C THR A 65 12.79 48.43 -41.96
N VAL A 66 11.79 48.54 -41.08
CA VAL A 66 11.28 49.79 -40.44
C VAL A 66 10.58 50.88 -41.28
N ALA A 67 9.52 51.42 -40.66
CA ALA A 67 8.78 52.64 -41.00
C ALA A 67 7.87 52.60 -42.25
N GLY A 68 6.77 53.35 -42.27
CA GLY A 68 6.20 54.10 -41.14
C GLY A 68 5.22 55.18 -41.57
N GLY A 69 4.09 55.23 -40.88
CA GLY A 69 2.97 56.11 -41.23
C GLY A 69 2.15 55.58 -42.43
N GLY A 70 0.87 55.90 -42.52
CA GLY A 70 0.05 56.59 -41.51
C GLY A 70 -1.10 57.37 -42.11
N MET A 71 -2.01 57.76 -41.21
CA MET A 71 -3.15 58.62 -41.44
C MET A 71 -4.27 58.10 -42.36
N ALA A 72 -5.46 58.14 -41.76
CA ALA A 72 -6.64 58.81 -42.30
C ALA A 72 -7.57 58.06 -43.27
N LEU A 73 -8.88 58.34 -43.20
CA LEU A 73 -9.70 58.88 -42.09
C LEU A 73 -11.16 58.59 -42.47
N GLN A 74 -11.97 58.16 -41.49
CA GLN A 74 -13.40 58.49 -41.45
C GLN A 74 -14.28 57.94 -42.62
N PHE A 75 -15.62 57.95 -42.55
CA PHE A 75 -16.48 57.99 -41.38
C PHE A 75 -17.81 57.28 -41.69
N LYS A 76 -18.54 56.98 -40.61
CA LYS A 76 -20.01 57.08 -40.51
C LYS A 76 -20.89 56.09 -41.30
N THR A 77 -22.01 55.61 -40.75
CA THR A 77 -22.47 55.35 -39.35
C THR A 77 -23.91 54.83 -39.46
N SER A 78 -24.47 54.37 -38.33
CA SER A 78 -25.88 54.64 -37.96
C SER A 78 -26.97 53.78 -38.63
N ILE A 79 -28.15 53.57 -38.02
CA ILE A 79 -28.62 54.06 -36.70
C ILE A 79 -29.48 53.01 -35.99
N SER A 80 -29.19 52.79 -34.68
CA SER A 80 -30.10 52.55 -33.53
C SER A 80 -31.27 51.54 -33.65
N SER A 81 -32.11 51.24 -32.64
CA SER A 81 -32.43 51.78 -31.28
C SER A 81 -32.90 50.62 -30.37
N THR A 82 -32.90 50.62 -29.04
CA THR A 82 -32.31 51.39 -27.89
C THR A 82 -32.38 50.40 -26.67
N THR A 83 -32.29 50.67 -25.35
CA THR A 83 -32.23 51.84 -24.42
C THR A 83 -31.65 51.27 -23.10
N SER A 84 -30.59 51.82 -22.49
CA SER A 84 -30.61 52.88 -21.44
C SER A 84 -31.04 52.43 -20.03
N SER A 85 -30.38 52.79 -18.93
CA SER A 85 -29.09 53.51 -18.69
C SER A 85 -28.48 52.94 -17.36
N SER A 86 -27.68 53.53 -16.45
CA SER A 86 -27.22 54.89 -16.04
C SER A 86 -26.01 54.71 -15.07
N THR A 87 -25.11 55.63 -14.70
CA THR A 87 -24.65 56.98 -15.14
C THR A 87 -23.41 57.37 -14.30
N GLN A 88 -22.50 58.22 -14.84
CA GLN A 88 -21.49 59.05 -14.11
C GLN A 88 -20.34 58.29 -13.37
N THR A 89 -19.11 58.78 -13.14
CA THR A 89 -18.23 59.94 -13.54
C THR A 89 -16.79 59.61 -13.02
N SER A 90 -15.64 60.20 -13.40
CA SER A 90 -15.15 61.02 -14.54
C SER A 90 -13.60 61.15 -14.49
N SER A 91 -12.98 61.67 -15.56
CA SER A 91 -11.72 62.46 -15.61
C SER A 91 -10.38 61.98 -15.00
N GLU A 92 -9.42 61.67 -15.90
CA GLU A 92 -8.04 62.25 -15.97
C GLU A 92 -6.98 61.98 -14.83
N THR A 93 -5.66 62.25 -14.91
CA THR A 93 -4.78 62.88 -15.96
C THR A 93 -3.32 62.31 -15.96
N VAL A 94 -2.78 61.95 -17.14
CA VAL A 94 -1.47 62.35 -17.75
C VAL A 94 -0.13 62.38 -16.94
N VAL A 95 0.77 61.43 -17.28
CA VAL A 95 2.22 61.58 -17.71
C VAL A 95 3.41 61.87 -16.74
N HIS A 96 4.53 61.16 -17.01
CA HIS A 96 5.96 61.32 -16.61
C HIS A 96 6.35 61.20 -15.12
N ARG A 97 7.51 60.66 -14.70
CA ARG A 97 8.82 60.25 -15.29
C ARG A 97 9.89 61.35 -15.50
N MET A 98 10.80 61.47 -14.54
CA MET A 98 12.18 61.98 -14.66
C MET A 98 13.12 61.01 -13.91
N SER A 99 14.27 60.57 -14.44
CA SER A 99 15.58 61.25 -14.59
C SER A 99 16.28 61.48 -13.24
N GLY A 100 17.56 61.17 -13.03
CA GLY A 100 18.63 60.64 -13.92
C GLY A 100 19.96 60.58 -13.16
N ILE A 101 21.12 60.63 -13.86
CA ILE A 101 22.50 60.82 -13.29
C ILE A 101 22.99 59.58 -12.49
N SER A 102 23.90 58.70 -12.97
CA SER A 102 25.34 58.83 -13.32
C SER A 102 26.24 59.20 -12.11
N VAL A 103 27.49 58.73 -11.94
CA VAL A 103 28.53 58.43 -12.94
C VAL A 103 29.67 57.55 -12.35
N GLN A 104 30.54 57.01 -13.23
CA GLN A 104 31.97 56.59 -13.09
C GLN A 104 32.57 56.36 -11.67
N THR A 105 33.14 55.19 -11.30
CA THR A 105 34.32 54.40 -11.78
C THR A 105 35.71 54.93 -11.38
N SER A 106 36.66 53.99 -11.24
CA SER A 106 38.07 54.13 -10.79
C SER A 106 38.27 54.29 -9.27
N GLY A 107 39.37 53.82 -8.68
CA GLY A 107 40.42 52.94 -9.22
C GLY A 107 41.75 53.01 -8.46
N ASN A 108 42.48 51.89 -8.39
CA ASN A 108 43.80 51.72 -7.75
C ASN A 108 43.80 51.96 -6.21
N GLY A 109 44.79 51.51 -5.43
CA GLY A 109 45.94 50.65 -5.74
C GLY A 109 47.10 50.90 -4.77
N HIS A 110 47.86 49.86 -4.42
CA HIS A 110 48.86 49.79 -3.33
C HIS A 110 48.26 49.96 -1.92
N GLU A 111 48.54 49.10 -0.94
CA GLU A 111 49.82 48.58 -0.42
C GLU A 111 50.66 49.62 0.33
N ALA A 112 50.64 49.51 1.66
CA ALA A 112 51.75 49.92 2.52
C ALA A 112 51.87 48.88 3.65
N VAL A 113 52.95 48.11 3.64
CA VAL A 113 53.26 47.11 4.68
C VAL A 113 53.99 47.79 5.84
N CYS A 114 53.53 47.53 7.07
CA CYS A 114 54.35 47.36 8.29
C CYS A 114 53.41 47.20 9.52
N SER A 115 53.81 46.62 10.65
CA SER A 115 54.66 45.46 10.97
C SER A 115 54.89 45.46 12.49
N ALA A 116 54.91 44.28 13.11
CA ALA A 116 55.10 44.06 14.56
C ALA A 116 53.99 44.63 15.49
N GLY A 117 53.75 44.06 16.67
CA GLY A 117 54.22 42.75 17.14
C GLY A 117 54.21 42.59 18.66
N ILE A 118 53.92 41.35 19.09
CA ILE A 118 54.32 40.75 20.38
C ILE A 118 53.99 41.55 21.66
N HIS A 119 53.03 41.05 22.45
CA HIS A 119 53.36 40.52 23.79
C HIS A 119 52.22 39.63 24.31
N ALA A 120 52.59 38.60 25.09
CA ALA A 120 51.65 37.67 25.72
C ALA A 120 51.42 38.04 27.20
N SER A 121 50.20 37.81 27.71
CA SER A 121 49.90 37.65 29.15
C SER A 121 48.52 36.99 29.36
N SER A 122 48.53 35.82 30.00
CA SER A 122 47.51 35.35 30.95
C SER A 122 48.07 35.61 32.38
N PRO A 123 47.32 35.50 33.51
CA PRO A 123 46.16 34.61 33.71
C PRO A 123 45.02 35.11 34.66
N GLU A 124 44.14 34.15 35.02
CA GLU A 124 43.41 33.98 36.29
C GLU A 124 42.12 34.76 36.66
N TYR A 125 41.00 34.01 36.62
CA TYR A 125 39.90 33.88 37.61
C TYR A 125 39.40 35.07 38.47
N LEU A 126 38.07 35.32 38.40
CA LEU A 126 37.15 35.16 39.56
C LEU A 126 35.65 35.15 39.15
N LEU A 127 34.75 34.85 40.10
CA LEU A 127 33.31 34.57 39.90
C LEU A 127 32.41 35.84 39.86
N GLN A 128 31.29 35.80 39.11
CA GLN A 128 29.91 35.75 39.68
C GLN A 128 28.77 35.85 38.61
N HIS A 129 27.58 35.33 38.97
CA HIS A 129 26.26 35.45 38.30
C HIS A 129 25.47 36.68 38.85
N PRO A 130 24.21 37.04 38.46
CA PRO A 130 23.21 36.36 37.59
C PRO A 130 22.42 37.26 36.57
N HIS A 131 21.44 36.64 35.91
CA HIS A 131 20.22 37.22 35.27
C HIS A 131 20.31 38.23 34.11
N GLN A 132 19.60 37.92 33.01
CA GLN A 132 18.47 38.75 32.57
C GLN A 132 17.43 37.97 31.75
N THR A 133 16.25 38.57 31.55
CA THR A 133 15.00 37.92 31.12
C THR A 133 14.57 38.41 29.74
N TYR A 134 13.97 37.56 28.91
CA TYR A 134 13.18 38.00 27.75
C TYR A 134 11.81 37.31 27.70
N GLN A 135 10.76 38.10 27.90
CA GLN A 135 9.39 37.81 27.45
C GLN A 135 9.05 38.78 26.31
N THR A 136 8.16 38.39 25.39
CA THR A 136 7.67 39.29 24.32
C THR A 136 6.16 39.17 24.13
N HIS A 137 5.47 40.17 24.69
CA HIS A 137 4.16 40.77 24.34
C HIS A 137 3.12 40.01 23.49
N GLN A 138 1.92 39.91 24.05
CA GLN A 138 0.66 40.05 23.30
C GLN A 138 0.33 41.53 23.03
N PRO A 139 -0.54 41.83 22.05
CA PRO A 139 -1.37 43.03 22.03
C PRO A 139 -2.87 42.72 22.27
N THR A 140 -3.59 43.66 22.89
CA THR A 140 -5.06 43.66 23.08
C THR A 140 -5.66 45.00 22.62
N THR A 141 -6.93 45.01 22.19
CA THR A 141 -7.92 46.14 22.09
C THR A 141 -9.01 45.79 21.05
N GLN A 142 -10.18 46.44 20.98
CA GLN A 142 -11.17 46.79 22.03
C GLN A 142 -12.55 47.08 21.39
N THR A 143 -13.61 46.92 22.18
CA THR A 143 -15.05 47.01 21.87
C THR A 143 -15.58 48.36 21.34
N THR A 144 -16.60 48.34 20.47
CA THR A 144 -17.69 49.37 20.46
C THR A 144 -19.00 48.85 19.81
N GLN A 145 -20.15 49.45 20.18
CA GLN A 145 -21.53 49.25 19.63
C GLN A 145 -22.30 50.60 19.73
N PRO A 146 -23.64 50.68 19.50
CA PRO A 146 -24.39 50.58 18.24
C PRO A 146 -25.13 51.92 17.92
N PRO A 147 -26.16 51.98 17.05
CA PRO A 147 -27.54 51.98 17.58
C PRO A 147 -28.66 51.36 16.68
N HIS A 148 -29.89 51.46 17.20
CA HIS A 148 -31.26 51.08 16.74
C HIS A 148 -31.65 51.44 15.26
N SER A 149 -32.79 51.03 14.65
CA SER A 149 -34.16 50.76 15.20
C SER A 149 -35.09 49.97 14.25
N VAL A 150 -36.14 49.30 14.79
CA VAL A 150 -37.59 49.28 14.38
C VAL A 150 -37.93 49.04 12.87
N GLN A 151 -38.79 48.10 12.42
CA GLN A 151 -40.20 47.82 12.82
C GLN A 151 -40.73 46.45 12.29
N GLN A 152 -41.80 45.90 12.89
CA GLN A 152 -42.66 44.82 12.31
C GLN A 152 -43.97 45.40 11.71
N PRO A 153 -44.81 44.59 11.03
CA PRO A 153 -45.96 44.02 11.75
C PRO A 153 -46.34 42.55 11.43
N HIS A 154 -47.12 41.99 12.36
CA HIS A 154 -47.80 40.67 12.41
C HIS A 154 -49.27 40.77 11.88
N PRO A 155 -50.19 39.80 12.11
CA PRO A 155 -50.22 38.34 11.86
C PRO A 155 -51.56 37.86 11.22
N ILE A 156 -51.81 36.54 11.15
CA ILE A 156 -53.08 35.82 11.47
C ILE A 156 -52.78 34.30 11.43
N GLN A 157 -52.85 33.56 12.56
CA GLN A 157 -54.01 32.82 13.12
C GLN A 157 -54.55 31.70 12.18
N GLN A 158 -54.90 30.49 12.63
CA GLN A 158 -54.98 29.89 13.98
C GLN A 158 -55.05 28.35 13.88
N THR A 159 -54.47 27.57 14.81
CA THR A 159 -55.15 26.53 15.64
C THR A 159 -54.18 25.71 16.52
N HIS A 160 -54.68 25.34 17.70
CA HIS A 160 -54.14 24.47 18.77
C HIS A 160 -55.30 23.51 19.17
N PRO A 161 -55.25 22.60 20.19
CA PRO A 161 -54.28 22.43 21.29
C PRO A 161 -53.90 20.95 21.60
N LEU A 162 -53.37 20.72 22.82
CA LEU A 162 -53.28 19.45 23.59
C LEU A 162 -52.08 18.51 23.28
N GLN A 163 -51.32 17.99 24.27
CA GLN A 163 -51.35 18.26 25.72
C GLN A 163 -49.99 18.04 26.44
N GLN A 164 -49.63 19.02 27.28
CA GLN A 164 -48.80 19.00 28.51
C GLN A 164 -47.78 17.86 28.77
N ASN A 165 -46.54 18.25 29.09
CA ASN A 165 -46.19 18.43 30.51
C ASN A 165 -45.05 19.44 30.76
N HIS A 166 -44.94 19.93 32.00
CA HIS A 166 -43.85 20.77 32.51
C HIS A 166 -42.73 19.89 33.13
N THR A 167 -41.52 20.34 33.49
CA THR A 167 -41.18 21.53 34.30
C THR A 167 -39.71 21.98 34.13
N ILE A 168 -39.48 23.28 34.31
CA ILE A 168 -38.18 23.99 34.29
C ILE A 168 -37.56 23.88 35.72
N GLN A 169 -36.24 23.78 35.96
CA GLN A 169 -35.36 24.95 36.14
C GLN A 169 -33.88 24.60 36.45
N GLN A 170 -32.98 25.39 35.84
CA GLN A 170 -31.60 25.77 36.22
C GLN A 170 -30.80 24.94 37.26
N SER A 171 -29.54 24.60 36.91
CA SER A 171 -28.32 25.14 37.57
C SER A 171 -27.03 24.70 36.85
N GLN A 172 -25.85 25.15 37.33
CA GLN A 172 -24.55 25.10 36.64
C GLN A 172 -23.71 23.83 36.95
N PRO A 173 -22.62 23.56 36.18
CA PRO A 173 -22.04 22.22 36.09
C PRO A 173 -21.03 21.89 37.21
N HIS A 174 -21.00 20.61 37.62
CA HIS A 174 -19.93 20.07 38.46
C HIS A 174 -19.44 18.69 38.01
N THR A 175 -18.12 18.62 37.81
CA THR A 175 -17.23 17.53 38.25
C THR A 175 -17.57 16.09 37.82
N ALA A 176 -17.10 15.70 36.64
CA ALA A 176 -16.74 14.31 36.33
C ALA A 176 -15.21 14.19 36.30
N LEU A 177 -14.61 13.77 37.42
CA LEU A 177 -13.17 13.54 37.59
C LEU A 177 -12.86 12.03 37.51
N HIS A 178 -11.60 11.68 37.25
CA HIS A 178 -11.06 10.32 37.10
C HIS A 178 -11.64 9.46 35.96
N LEU A 179 -10.87 9.37 34.88
CA LEU A 179 -10.32 8.09 34.38
C LEU A 179 -9.25 8.36 33.29
N LEU A 180 -8.03 8.69 33.73
CA LEU A 180 -6.81 8.48 32.94
C LEU A 180 -6.01 7.32 33.58
N PRO A 181 -5.38 6.44 32.79
CA PRO A 181 -4.39 5.50 33.31
C PRO A 181 -3.03 6.18 33.44
N ASP A 182 -2.39 6.09 34.61
CA ASP A 182 -0.98 6.42 34.76
C ASP A 182 -0.10 5.39 34.01
N TRP A 183 0.77 5.88 33.13
CA TRP A 183 1.75 5.06 32.38
C TRP A 183 3.18 5.25 32.91
N THR A 184 3.32 5.44 34.23
CA THR A 184 4.60 5.73 34.94
C THR A 184 5.06 4.63 35.91
N THR A 185 4.67 3.37 35.68
CA THR A 185 5.38 2.19 36.22
C THR A 185 5.30 1.00 35.27
N GLY A 186 6.32 0.82 34.43
CA GLY A 186 6.42 -0.26 33.42
C GLY A 186 7.69 -1.11 33.51
N GLY A 187 8.25 -1.28 34.71
CA GLY A 187 9.37 -2.20 34.96
C GLY A 187 8.90 -3.55 35.52
N PRO A 188 9.58 -4.68 35.22
CA PRO A 188 9.24 -5.99 35.80
C PRO A 188 9.29 -5.97 37.33
N PRO A 189 8.39 -6.68 38.04
CA PRO A 189 8.27 -6.61 39.50
C PRO A 189 9.56 -7.02 40.22
N GLU A 190 10.27 -8.02 39.70
CA GLU A 190 11.57 -8.49 40.22
C GLU A 190 12.62 -7.38 40.39
N GLN A 191 12.53 -6.30 39.59
CA GLN A 191 13.51 -5.22 39.63
C GLN A 191 13.26 -4.22 40.77
N LYS A 192 12.04 -4.14 41.32
CA LYS A 192 11.76 -3.34 42.53
C LYS A 192 12.21 -4.05 43.80
N ASP A 193 11.92 -5.34 43.91
CA ASP A 193 12.29 -6.13 45.11
C ASP A 193 13.82 -6.21 45.26
N ASN A 194 14.54 -6.37 44.15
CA ASN A 194 16.00 -6.31 44.15
C ASN A 194 16.56 -4.94 44.62
N MET A 195 15.95 -3.81 44.26
CA MET A 195 16.38 -2.51 44.82
C MET A 195 16.15 -2.41 46.33
N ALA A 196 15.03 -2.93 46.84
CA ALA A 196 14.77 -2.94 48.28
C ALA A 196 15.80 -3.80 49.05
N VAL A 197 16.25 -4.92 48.46
CA VAL A 197 17.36 -5.72 48.99
C VAL A 197 18.69 -4.96 48.97
N TYR A 198 19.04 -4.30 47.86
CA TYR A 198 20.29 -3.52 47.77
C TYR A 198 20.31 -2.31 48.71
N GLU A 199 19.20 -1.59 48.89
CA GLU A 199 19.09 -0.56 49.92
C GLU A 199 19.25 -1.14 51.34
N GLY A 200 18.69 -2.34 51.59
CA GLY A 200 18.85 -3.06 52.85
C GLY A 200 20.30 -3.50 53.12
N GLU A 201 21.06 -3.85 52.08
CA GLU A 201 22.50 -4.12 52.21
C GLU A 201 23.34 -2.86 52.40
N MET A 202 23.03 -1.76 51.70
CA MET A 202 23.74 -0.50 51.87
C MET A 202 23.60 0.01 53.30
N ARG A 203 22.37 0.09 53.84
CA ARG A 203 22.15 0.49 55.24
C ARG A 203 22.90 -0.38 56.26
N LYS A 204 23.10 -1.67 55.99
CA LYS A 204 23.93 -2.57 56.83
C LYS A 204 25.43 -2.29 56.69
N LYS A 205 25.92 -1.97 55.49
CA LYS A 205 27.32 -1.61 55.23
C LYS A 205 27.66 -0.25 55.86
N ASP A 206 26.75 0.72 55.75
CA ASP A 206 26.86 2.03 56.39
C ASP A 206 26.89 1.92 57.92
N GLN A 207 26.03 1.07 58.51
CA GLN A 207 26.07 0.74 59.94
C GLN A 207 27.40 0.09 60.35
N LEU A 208 27.94 -0.85 59.56
CA LEU A 208 29.24 -1.47 59.82
C LEU A 208 30.39 -0.45 59.77
N ILE A 209 30.34 0.50 58.84
CA ILE A 209 31.31 1.60 58.74
C ILE A 209 31.21 2.51 59.97
N GLU A 210 29.99 2.84 60.43
CA GLU A 210 29.80 3.67 61.62
C GLU A 210 30.18 2.95 62.94
N GLU A 211 30.10 1.62 63.01
CA GLU A 211 30.67 0.83 64.11
C GLU A 211 32.20 0.77 64.06
N LEU A 212 32.79 0.55 62.88
CA LEU A 212 34.25 0.57 62.69
C LEU A 212 34.85 1.94 63.03
N MET A 213 34.17 3.04 62.68
CA MET A 213 34.58 4.40 63.06
C MET A 213 34.49 4.69 64.57
N LYS A 214 33.79 3.88 65.36
CA LYS A 214 33.70 4.00 66.83
C LYS A 214 34.79 3.21 67.56
N LEU A 215 35.53 2.35 66.89
CA LEU A 215 36.61 1.56 67.47
C LEU A 215 37.98 2.22 67.27
N HIS A 216 38.24 3.28 68.03
CA HIS A 216 39.57 3.86 68.16
C HIS A 216 40.26 3.37 69.45
N PRO A 217 41.41 2.69 69.34
CA PRO A 217 42.39 2.63 70.43
C PRO A 217 43.67 3.35 70.03
N SER A 218 44.06 4.34 70.82
CA SER A 218 45.43 4.86 70.82
C SER A 218 46.38 3.84 71.47
N HIS A 219 47.53 3.55 70.86
CA HIS A 219 48.81 3.35 71.56
C HIS A 219 49.98 3.44 70.58
N GLY A 220 51.09 4.05 71.00
CA GLY A 220 52.29 4.22 70.16
C GLY A 220 53.37 3.18 70.47
N LEU A 221 54.22 2.90 69.48
CA LEU A 221 55.46 2.11 69.64
C LEU A 221 56.66 2.79 68.97
N ASN A 222 57.85 2.36 69.37
CA ASN A 222 59.09 3.11 69.16
C ASN A 222 59.78 2.85 67.81
N LYS A 223 60.13 3.94 67.13
CA LYS A 223 61.49 4.28 66.67
C LYS A 223 62.50 3.11 66.58
N VAL A 224 62.49 2.38 65.46
CA VAL A 224 63.55 1.45 65.03
C VAL A 224 64.04 1.85 63.63
N ARG A 225 65.31 1.60 63.31
CA ARG A 225 65.93 1.94 62.03
C ARG A 225 65.39 1.06 60.89
N VAL A 226 64.54 1.57 60.01
CA VAL A 226 64.35 0.97 58.66
C VAL A 226 64.04 2.06 57.63
N GLY A 227 65.04 2.55 56.90
CA GLY A 227 64.79 3.48 55.78
C GLY A 227 64.02 2.81 54.65
N GLU A 228 64.46 1.61 54.28
CA GLU A 228 63.93 0.81 53.17
C GLU A 228 62.45 0.42 53.35
N ALA A 229 61.98 0.15 54.58
CA ALA A 229 60.58 -0.16 54.84
C ALA A 229 59.69 1.10 54.91
N GLU A 230 60.21 2.24 55.36
CA GLU A 230 59.47 3.50 55.18
C GLU A 230 59.39 3.90 53.69
N GLU A 231 60.44 3.64 52.89
CA GLU A 231 60.40 3.90 51.45
C GLU A 231 59.48 2.94 50.70
N ALA A 232 59.46 1.65 51.06
CA ALA A 232 58.47 0.70 50.54
C ALA A 232 57.04 1.13 50.89
N LEU A 233 56.76 1.47 52.15
CA LEU A 233 55.44 1.95 52.57
C LEU A 233 55.06 3.31 51.95
N ARG A 234 56.03 4.21 51.68
CA ARG A 234 55.80 5.44 50.92
C ARG A 234 55.51 5.16 49.44
N SER A 235 56.19 4.17 48.85
CA SER A 235 55.96 3.73 47.47
C SER A 235 54.58 3.08 47.30
N ASP A 236 54.21 2.17 48.19
CA ASP A 236 52.89 1.54 48.21
C ASP A 236 51.78 2.56 48.50
N LEU A 237 52.00 3.49 49.44
CA LEU A 237 51.07 4.59 49.71
C LEU A 237 50.90 5.49 48.47
N ALA A 238 51.98 5.89 47.80
CA ALA A 238 51.90 6.67 46.57
C ALA A 238 51.21 5.90 45.43
N GLY A 239 51.48 4.59 45.29
CA GLY A 239 50.79 3.71 44.36
C GLY A 239 49.29 3.59 44.66
N MET A 240 48.90 3.58 45.93
CA MET A 240 47.49 3.64 46.34
C MET A 240 46.88 5.03 46.12
N THR A 241 47.59 6.12 46.37
CA THR A 241 47.13 7.49 46.06
C THR A 241 46.84 7.64 44.56
N VAL A 242 47.78 7.26 43.69
CA VAL A 242 47.58 7.29 42.22
C VAL A 242 46.42 6.37 41.80
N LYS A 243 46.20 5.25 42.49
CA LYS A 243 45.06 4.36 42.25
C LYS A 243 43.73 4.98 42.71
N VAL A 244 43.71 5.71 43.81
CA VAL A 244 42.55 6.48 44.29
C VAL A 244 42.25 7.64 43.34
N GLU A 245 43.24 8.46 42.99
CA GLU A 245 43.10 9.56 42.01
C GLU A 245 42.56 9.06 40.66
N ARG A 246 43.03 7.90 40.19
CA ARG A 246 42.53 7.25 38.97
C ARG A 246 41.09 6.76 39.11
N LEU A 247 40.71 6.19 40.25
CA LEU A 247 39.33 5.76 40.52
C LEU A 247 38.39 6.96 40.67
N GLU A 248 38.82 8.02 41.36
CA GLU A 248 38.09 9.29 41.41
C GLU A 248 37.92 9.90 40.02
N GLN A 249 38.95 9.88 39.18
CA GLN A 249 38.82 10.37 37.81
C GLN A 249 37.82 9.53 37.02
N GLN A 250 37.86 8.20 37.14
CA GLN A 250 36.85 7.33 36.55
C GLN A 250 35.43 7.61 37.08
N VAL A 251 35.27 7.97 38.36
CA VAL A 251 33.98 8.39 38.93
C VAL A 251 33.54 9.76 38.36
N ARG A 252 34.44 10.73 38.22
CA ARG A 252 34.18 12.03 37.57
C ARG A 252 33.77 11.84 36.11
N ASP A 253 34.48 11.02 35.35
CA ASP A 253 34.20 10.71 33.95
C ASP A 253 32.87 9.95 33.79
N CYS A 254 32.59 8.98 34.66
CA CYS A 254 31.30 8.29 34.71
C CYS A 254 30.15 9.27 35.00
N GLY A 255 30.31 10.14 35.99
CA GLY A 255 29.33 11.17 36.36
C GLY A 255 29.06 12.17 35.23
N ALA A 256 30.09 12.62 34.53
CA ALA A 256 29.94 13.44 33.33
C ALA A 256 29.19 12.70 32.20
N SER A 257 29.46 11.39 32.02
CA SER A 257 28.71 10.56 31.05
C SER A 257 27.24 10.39 31.45
N VAL A 258 26.94 10.28 32.75
CA VAL A 258 25.56 10.19 33.27
C VAL A 258 24.83 11.51 33.05
N ALA A 259 25.39 12.63 33.48
CA ALA A 259 24.80 13.96 33.26
C ALA A 259 24.57 14.27 31.77
N SER A 260 25.46 13.80 30.87
CA SER A 260 25.27 13.90 29.42
C SER A 260 24.10 13.03 28.91
N LYS A 261 23.93 11.81 29.45
CA LYS A 261 22.79 10.93 29.14
C LYS A 261 21.47 11.50 29.67
N ASP A 262 21.46 12.07 30.87
CA ASP A 262 20.27 12.71 31.46
C ASP A 262 19.85 13.97 30.70
N SER A 263 20.83 14.77 30.25
CA SER A 263 20.60 15.90 29.33
C SER A 263 19.99 15.45 28.00
N ARG A 264 20.36 14.25 27.51
CA ARG A 264 19.77 13.65 26.30
C ARG A 264 18.38 13.06 26.56
N LEU A 265 18.15 12.45 27.72
CA LEU A 265 16.84 11.89 28.10
C LEU A 265 15.79 12.98 28.31
N THR A 266 16.16 14.08 28.95
CA THR A 266 15.29 15.25 29.13
C THR A 266 14.92 15.90 27.79
N GLU A 267 15.88 16.08 26.87
CA GLU A 267 15.60 16.58 25.52
C GLU A 267 14.72 15.61 24.71
N LEU A 268 14.98 14.30 24.76
CA LEU A 268 14.10 13.30 24.13
C LEU A 268 12.68 13.30 24.71
N THR A 269 12.53 13.53 26.02
CA THR A 269 11.22 13.67 26.67
C THR A 269 10.50 14.93 26.18
N ARG A 270 11.21 16.07 26.08
CA ARG A 270 10.68 17.32 25.52
C ARG A 270 10.22 17.16 24.07
N GLN A 271 10.96 16.40 23.25
CA GLN A 271 10.57 16.07 21.87
C GLN A 271 9.34 15.17 21.82
N LEU A 272 9.27 14.14 22.69
CA LEU A 272 8.10 13.25 22.79
C LEU A 272 6.82 14.02 23.15
N ASP A 273 6.91 14.96 24.11
CA ASP A 273 5.76 15.76 24.53
C ASP A 273 5.36 16.84 23.51
N ALA A 274 6.32 17.41 22.78
CA ALA A 274 6.01 18.25 21.61
C ALA A 274 5.24 17.46 20.53
N HIS A 275 5.65 16.22 20.23
CA HIS A 275 4.92 15.34 19.31
C HIS A 275 3.52 14.95 19.83
N ARG A 276 3.35 14.74 21.14
CA ARG A 276 2.03 14.50 21.76
C ARG A 276 1.10 15.71 21.64
N GLN A 277 1.61 16.92 21.90
CA GLN A 277 0.82 18.16 21.75
C GLN A 277 0.41 18.40 20.30
N GLU A 278 1.30 18.13 19.33
CA GLU A 278 1.00 18.25 17.91
C GLU A 278 -0.02 17.20 17.46
N HIS A 279 0.11 15.95 17.89
CA HIS A 279 -0.89 14.91 17.63
C HIS A 279 -2.27 15.28 18.24
N ALA A 280 -2.31 15.88 19.43
CA ALA A 280 -3.54 16.36 20.05
C ALA A 280 -4.19 17.51 19.25
N ARG A 281 -3.39 18.46 18.73
CA ARG A 281 -3.88 19.50 17.81
C ARG A 281 -4.46 18.90 16.53
N GLN A 282 -3.75 17.99 15.89
CA GLN A 282 -4.20 17.32 14.67
C GLN A 282 -5.49 16.52 14.91
N ALA A 283 -5.59 15.80 16.04
CA ALA A 283 -6.82 15.09 16.42
C ALA A 283 -8.02 16.04 16.63
N ALA A 284 -7.82 17.19 17.30
CA ALA A 284 -8.86 18.21 17.45
C ALA A 284 -9.29 18.80 16.08
N THR A 285 -8.34 19.07 15.19
CA THR A 285 -8.63 19.51 13.82
C THR A 285 -9.43 18.47 13.04
N ILE A 286 -9.08 17.19 13.13
CA ILE A 286 -9.83 16.09 12.49
C ILE A 286 -11.27 16.00 13.04
N ILE A 287 -11.49 16.22 14.34
CA ILE A 287 -12.84 16.24 14.92
C ILE A 287 -13.67 17.41 14.34
N THR A 288 -13.12 18.63 14.30
CA THR A 288 -13.86 19.78 13.75
C THR A 288 -14.13 19.68 12.25
N LEU A 289 -13.23 19.06 11.48
CA LEU A 289 -13.44 18.78 10.05
C LEU A 289 -14.52 17.71 9.83
N ARG A 290 -14.55 16.65 10.66
CA ARG A 290 -15.62 15.63 10.62
C ARG A 290 -16.98 16.22 10.98
N GLN A 291 -17.05 17.09 11.98
CA GLN A 291 -18.29 17.78 12.33
C GLN A 291 -18.80 18.64 11.17
N LYS A 292 -17.93 19.45 10.53
CA LYS A 292 -18.31 20.25 9.36
C LYS A 292 -18.76 19.40 8.17
N LEU A 293 -18.11 18.27 7.94
CA LEU A 293 -18.53 17.32 6.91
C LEU A 293 -19.94 16.77 7.20
N GLN A 294 -20.23 16.38 8.45
CA GLN A 294 -21.55 15.91 8.86
C GLN A 294 -22.63 17.00 8.77
N GLU A 295 -22.28 18.26 9.08
CA GLU A 295 -23.16 19.42 8.93
C GLU A 295 -23.53 19.64 7.45
N GLU A 296 -22.54 19.67 6.55
CA GLU A 296 -22.76 19.77 5.10
C GLU A 296 -23.52 18.55 4.52
N GLU A 297 -23.18 17.33 4.93
CA GLU A 297 -23.92 16.12 4.54
C GLU A 297 -25.40 16.24 4.90
N SER A 298 -25.71 16.68 6.13
CA SER A 298 -27.09 16.92 6.59
C SER A 298 -27.80 18.02 5.78
N ALA A 299 -27.08 19.08 5.41
CA ALA A 299 -27.58 20.14 4.55
C ALA A 299 -27.91 19.61 3.14
N THR A 300 -27.07 18.77 2.54
CA THR A 300 -27.37 18.17 1.23
C THR A 300 -28.54 17.17 1.29
N VAL A 301 -28.74 16.47 2.40
CA VAL A 301 -29.92 15.59 2.59
C VAL A 301 -31.20 16.44 2.69
N SER A 302 -31.17 17.52 3.48
CA SER A 302 -32.26 18.49 3.59
C SER A 302 -32.59 19.13 2.23
N LEU A 303 -31.58 19.54 1.46
CA LEU A 303 -31.75 20.11 0.12
C LEU A 303 -32.38 19.12 -0.86
N ARG A 304 -31.95 17.85 -0.88
CA ARG A 304 -32.57 16.79 -1.70
C ARG A 304 -34.02 16.51 -1.28
N ALA A 305 -34.34 16.57 0.01
CA ALA A 305 -35.72 16.45 0.49
C ALA A 305 -36.59 17.64 0.06
N ASN A 306 -36.03 18.86 0.06
CA ASN A 306 -36.71 20.05 -0.47
C ASN A 306 -36.94 19.96 -1.99
N GLN A 307 -35.93 19.51 -2.74
CA GLN A 307 -36.03 19.28 -4.18
C GLN A 307 -37.15 18.29 -4.51
N ARG A 308 -37.19 17.12 -3.86
CA ARG A 308 -38.26 16.11 -4.05
C ARG A 308 -39.67 16.65 -3.76
N ARG A 309 -39.81 17.53 -2.75
CA ARG A 309 -41.08 18.22 -2.48
C ARG A 309 -41.44 19.22 -3.58
N GLY A 310 -40.45 19.95 -4.11
CA GLY A 310 -40.63 20.83 -5.28
C GLY A 310 -41.05 20.06 -6.53
N GLU A 311 -40.37 18.95 -6.85
CA GLU A 311 -40.69 18.05 -7.96
C GLU A 311 -42.11 17.49 -7.86
N PHE A 312 -42.55 17.08 -6.66
CA PHE A 312 -43.92 16.62 -6.44
C PHE A 312 -44.96 17.74 -6.69
N THR A 313 -44.72 18.95 -6.19
CA THR A 313 -45.61 20.11 -6.41
C THR A 313 -45.67 20.52 -7.88
N VAL A 314 -44.52 20.58 -8.57
CA VAL A 314 -44.46 20.85 -10.02
C VAL A 314 -45.18 19.74 -10.80
N GLY A 315 -45.01 18.48 -10.40
CA GLY A 315 -45.72 17.33 -10.99
C GLY A 315 -47.23 17.31 -10.70
N ALA A 316 -47.69 17.95 -9.62
CA ALA A 316 -49.12 18.19 -9.37
C ALA A 316 -49.67 19.29 -10.29
N LEU A 317 -49.06 20.49 -10.27
CA LEU A 317 -49.46 21.62 -11.10
C LEU A 317 -49.42 21.31 -12.60
N THR A 318 -48.46 20.48 -13.05
CA THR A 318 -48.36 20.04 -14.45
C THR A 318 -49.50 19.08 -14.84
N ARG A 319 -50.04 18.29 -13.91
CA ARG A 319 -51.23 17.46 -14.14
C ARG A 319 -52.50 18.30 -14.15
N GLU A 320 -52.62 19.25 -13.23
CA GLU A 320 -53.75 20.19 -13.19
C GLU A 320 -53.84 21.04 -14.47
N ASN A 321 -52.73 21.63 -14.92
CA ASN A 321 -52.70 22.39 -16.19
C ASN A 321 -53.11 21.55 -17.40
N ARG A 322 -52.75 20.25 -17.44
CA ARG A 322 -53.23 19.33 -18.49
C ARG A 322 -54.74 19.12 -18.40
N GLN A 323 -55.26 18.80 -17.21
CA GLN A 323 -56.71 18.63 -17.00
C GLN A 323 -57.52 19.89 -17.37
N GLN A 324 -56.98 21.10 -17.12
CA GLN A 324 -57.63 22.34 -17.57
C GLN A 324 -57.55 22.52 -19.09
N ALA A 325 -56.43 22.19 -19.74
CA ALA A 325 -56.30 22.23 -21.19
C ALA A 325 -57.23 21.21 -21.89
N ASP A 326 -57.30 19.98 -21.38
CA ASP A 326 -58.21 18.93 -21.85
C ASP A 326 -59.67 19.40 -21.71
N ARG A 327 -60.02 20.03 -20.59
CA ARG A 327 -61.35 20.61 -20.35
C ARG A 327 -61.67 21.80 -21.27
N ILE A 328 -60.68 22.61 -21.65
CA ILE A 328 -60.85 23.67 -22.66
C ILE A 328 -61.15 23.05 -24.03
N ASN A 329 -60.38 22.05 -24.45
CA ASN A 329 -60.63 21.32 -25.71
C ASN A 329 -62.04 20.70 -25.74
N ASP A 330 -62.49 20.12 -24.62
CA ASP A 330 -63.82 19.54 -24.45
C ASP A 330 -64.94 20.59 -24.61
N LEU A 331 -64.75 21.79 -24.05
CA LEU A 331 -65.69 22.91 -24.17
C LEU A 331 -65.69 23.52 -25.58
N GLU A 332 -64.53 23.63 -26.23
CA GLU A 332 -64.44 24.05 -27.64
C GLU A 332 -65.16 23.08 -28.57
N ASN A 333 -64.97 21.78 -28.38
CA ASN A 333 -65.63 20.75 -29.21
C ASN A 333 -67.15 20.81 -29.05
N ARG A 334 -67.66 20.95 -27.81
CA ARG A 334 -69.11 21.15 -27.55
C ARG A 334 -69.65 22.44 -28.17
N LEU A 335 -68.86 23.52 -28.17
CA LEU A 335 -69.25 24.77 -28.81
C LEU A 335 -69.37 24.60 -30.33
N ARG A 336 -68.46 23.87 -30.97
CA ARG A 336 -68.51 23.55 -32.41
C ARG A 336 -69.76 22.73 -32.75
N THR A 337 -70.04 21.65 -32.01
CA THR A 337 -71.24 20.83 -32.27
C THR A 337 -72.54 21.62 -32.10
N HIS A 338 -72.65 22.50 -31.08
CA HIS A 338 -73.85 23.33 -30.90
C HIS A 338 -74.04 24.40 -31.99
N LEU A 339 -72.96 24.85 -32.65
CA LEU A 339 -73.07 25.74 -33.82
C LEU A 339 -73.59 24.97 -35.05
N GLU A 340 -73.05 23.79 -35.32
CA GLU A 340 -73.50 22.88 -36.39
C GLU A 340 -74.98 22.46 -36.19
N GLU A 341 -75.37 22.11 -34.96
CA GLU A 341 -76.76 21.82 -34.60
C GLU A 341 -77.69 22.99 -34.89
N ARG A 342 -77.30 24.22 -34.54
CA ARG A 342 -78.09 25.44 -34.76
C ARG A 342 -78.31 25.69 -36.26
N GLU A 343 -77.24 25.62 -37.07
CA GLU A 343 -77.33 25.82 -38.52
C GLU A 343 -78.22 24.75 -39.18
N SER A 344 -78.14 23.49 -38.73
CA SER A 344 -79.03 22.42 -39.19
C SER A 344 -80.51 22.66 -38.83
N ALA A 345 -80.80 23.35 -37.73
CA ALA A 345 -82.16 23.65 -37.28
C ALA A 345 -82.77 24.82 -38.07
N GLU A 346 -81.97 25.84 -38.36
CA GLU A 346 -82.35 27.00 -39.17
C GLU A 346 -82.75 26.58 -40.59
N GLN A 347 -81.92 25.75 -41.25
CA GLN A 347 -82.23 25.16 -42.56
C GLN A 347 -83.55 24.35 -42.54
N ARG A 348 -83.77 23.52 -41.51
CA ARG A 348 -85.00 22.73 -41.37
C ARG A 348 -86.24 23.62 -41.26
N SER A 349 -86.17 24.70 -40.48
CA SER A 349 -87.26 25.68 -40.33
C SER A 349 -87.67 26.29 -41.68
N GLU A 350 -86.70 26.74 -42.47
CA GLU A 350 -86.94 27.35 -43.79
C GLU A 350 -87.62 26.39 -44.77
N THR A 351 -87.28 25.09 -44.73
CA THR A 351 -87.95 24.08 -45.58
C THR A 351 -89.38 23.78 -45.15
N ALA A 352 -89.69 23.86 -43.86
CA ALA A 352 -91.04 23.62 -43.34
C ALA A 352 -92.01 24.72 -43.75
N GLN A 353 -91.58 25.99 -43.67
CA GLN A 353 -92.39 27.15 -44.05
C GLN A 353 -92.85 27.07 -45.52
N LYS A 354 -91.96 26.65 -46.43
CA LYS A 354 -92.24 26.48 -47.87
C LYS A 354 -93.33 25.44 -48.16
N ARG A 355 -93.44 24.38 -47.34
CA ARG A 355 -94.45 23.31 -47.51
C ARG A 355 -95.86 23.74 -47.07
N LEU A 356 -95.96 24.58 -46.03
CA LEU A 356 -97.24 24.97 -45.43
C LEU A 356 -98.06 25.87 -46.38
N VAL A 357 -97.39 26.72 -47.15
CA VAL A 357 -98.01 27.56 -48.19
C VAL A 357 -98.73 26.73 -49.26
N GLU A 358 -98.13 25.62 -49.69
CA GLU A 358 -98.68 24.75 -50.75
C GLU A 358 -99.90 23.94 -50.28
N LEU A 359 -99.94 23.54 -49.00
CA LEU A 359 -101.07 22.77 -48.46
C LEU A 359 -102.40 23.56 -48.50
N VAL A 360 -102.35 24.86 -48.14
CA VAL A 360 -103.53 25.74 -48.14
C VAL A 360 -104.14 25.85 -49.54
N ARG A 361 -103.31 25.90 -50.58
CA ARG A 361 -103.71 25.98 -51.99
C ARG A 361 -104.56 24.78 -52.43
N VAL A 362 -104.31 23.59 -51.88
CA VAL A 362 -105.01 22.35 -52.25
C VAL A 362 -106.37 22.25 -51.57
N VAL A 363 -106.46 22.56 -50.26
CA VAL A 363 -107.69 22.38 -49.47
C VAL A 363 -108.87 23.19 -50.03
N THR A 364 -108.62 24.42 -50.51
CA THR A 364 -109.64 25.27 -51.14
C THR A 364 -110.27 24.65 -52.39
N SER A 365 -109.61 23.69 -53.05
CA SER A 365 -110.11 23.06 -54.28
C SER A 365 -111.05 21.87 -54.04
N CYS A 366 -111.17 21.35 -52.82
CA CYS A 366 -111.75 20.03 -52.57
C CYS A 366 -113.20 20.02 -52.04
N LEU A 367 -113.80 21.19 -51.77
CA LEU A 367 -115.09 21.29 -51.06
C LEU A 367 -116.29 21.73 -51.94
N SER A 368 -116.12 21.72 -53.27
CA SER A 368 -117.13 22.17 -54.24
C SER A 368 -118.20 21.10 -54.52
N MET A 369 -119.08 20.83 -53.55
CA MET A 369 -120.24 19.95 -53.71
C MET A 369 -121.48 20.76 -54.12
N GLY A 370 -122.01 20.50 -55.32
CA GLY A 370 -123.18 21.19 -55.90
C GLY A 370 -124.50 20.43 -55.76
N ASP A 371 -125.58 21.08 -56.18
CA ASP A 371 -126.98 20.70 -55.92
C ASP A 371 -127.36 19.25 -56.28
N LEU A 372 -127.97 18.55 -55.32
CA LEU A 372 -128.61 17.24 -55.50
C LEU A 372 -129.98 17.24 -54.81
N ASP A 373 -130.99 16.69 -55.48
CA ASP A 373 -132.40 16.67 -55.04
C ASP A 373 -132.57 15.91 -53.70
N PRO A 374 -133.32 16.41 -52.69
CA PRO A 374 -133.21 15.90 -51.31
C PRO A 374 -133.51 14.40 -51.08
N ARG A 375 -134.28 13.74 -51.95
CA ARG A 375 -134.48 12.28 -51.86
C ARG A 375 -133.27 11.49 -52.37
N ASP A 376 -132.79 11.87 -53.55
CA ASP A 376 -131.53 11.36 -54.11
C ASP A 376 -130.37 11.64 -53.14
N ALA A 377 -130.31 12.84 -52.58
CA ALA A 377 -129.32 13.24 -51.59
C ALA A 377 -129.46 12.44 -50.28
N HIS A 378 -130.68 12.09 -49.83
CA HIS A 378 -130.88 11.25 -48.66
C HIS A 378 -130.50 9.77 -48.92
N GLU A 379 -130.83 9.20 -50.07
CA GLU A 379 -130.45 7.81 -50.38
C GLU A 379 -128.93 7.71 -50.64
N LYS A 380 -128.35 8.70 -51.31
CA LYS A 380 -126.88 8.88 -51.43
C LYS A 380 -126.23 9.15 -50.07
N LEU A 381 -126.85 9.93 -49.16
CA LEU A 381 -126.35 10.06 -47.77
C LEU A 381 -126.46 8.74 -47.02
N SER A 382 -127.55 7.98 -47.18
CA SER A 382 -127.79 6.76 -46.40
C SER A 382 -126.88 5.62 -46.84
N THR A 383 -126.65 5.48 -48.15
CA THR A 383 -125.60 4.61 -48.70
C THR A 383 -124.21 5.08 -48.31
N LYS A 384 -123.88 6.37 -48.46
CA LYS A 384 -122.59 6.93 -48.01
C LYS A 384 -122.38 6.81 -46.49
N LEU A 385 -123.44 6.88 -45.69
CA LEU A 385 -123.39 6.69 -44.24
C LEU A 385 -123.25 5.21 -43.86
N ALA A 386 -123.88 4.30 -44.59
CA ALA A 386 -123.67 2.86 -44.44
C ALA A 386 -122.23 2.47 -44.82
N GLU A 387 -121.71 3.00 -45.93
CA GLU A 387 -120.29 2.91 -46.31
C GLU A 387 -119.39 3.49 -45.22
N LEU A 388 -119.68 4.69 -44.72
CA LEU A 388 -118.92 5.31 -43.63
C LEU A 388 -119.01 4.50 -42.33
N VAL A 389 -120.11 3.82 -42.02
CA VAL A 389 -120.25 2.99 -40.82
C VAL A 389 -119.49 1.67 -40.97
N GLN A 390 -119.55 1.03 -42.13
CA GLN A 390 -118.73 -0.14 -42.46
C GLN A 390 -117.24 0.22 -42.48
N GLU A 391 -116.87 1.36 -43.05
CA GLU A 391 -115.49 1.87 -43.07
C GLU A 391 -115.05 2.25 -41.65
N CYS A 392 -115.89 2.90 -40.83
CA CYS A 392 -115.60 3.12 -39.41
C CYS A 392 -115.47 1.81 -38.62
N ALA A 393 -116.11 0.71 -39.03
CA ALA A 393 -115.91 -0.60 -38.41
C ALA A 393 -114.58 -1.22 -38.87
N ARG A 394 -114.31 -1.22 -40.18
CA ARG A 394 -113.05 -1.67 -40.81
C ARG A 394 -111.84 -0.95 -40.21
N LEU A 395 -111.91 0.38 -40.12
CA LEU A 395 -110.90 1.25 -39.51
C LEU A 395 -110.73 0.99 -38.01
N ARG A 396 -111.79 0.66 -37.26
CA ARG A 396 -111.63 0.27 -35.84
C ARG A 396 -110.93 -1.07 -35.68
N SER A 397 -111.27 -2.08 -36.49
CA SER A 397 -110.54 -3.36 -36.51
C SER A 397 -109.11 -3.22 -37.04
N GLU A 398 -108.86 -2.24 -37.91
CA GLU A 398 -107.52 -1.88 -38.39
C GLU A 398 -106.70 -1.17 -37.32
N VAL A 399 -107.28 -0.19 -36.62
CA VAL A 399 -106.67 0.50 -35.47
C VAL A 399 -106.27 -0.51 -34.40
N VAL A 400 -107.18 -1.40 -33.97
CA VAL A 400 -106.85 -2.46 -32.98
C VAL A 400 -105.67 -3.30 -33.45
N ARG A 401 -105.69 -3.79 -34.69
CA ARG A 401 -104.58 -4.58 -35.25
C ARG A 401 -103.25 -3.82 -35.32
N THR A 402 -103.29 -2.50 -35.58
CA THR A 402 -102.09 -1.65 -35.54
C THR A 402 -101.63 -1.32 -34.13
N SER A 403 -102.53 -1.26 -33.15
CA SER A 403 -102.20 -1.11 -31.73
C SER A 403 -101.57 -2.38 -31.16
N GLU A 404 -102.14 -3.56 -31.46
CA GLU A 404 -101.55 -4.86 -31.09
C GLU A 404 -100.15 -5.03 -31.71
N ALA A 405 -99.99 -4.67 -32.98
CA ALA A 405 -98.69 -4.68 -33.65
C ALA A 405 -97.70 -3.64 -33.07
N LEU A 406 -98.19 -2.46 -32.66
CA LEU A 406 -97.37 -1.44 -32.01
C LEU A 406 -96.91 -1.91 -30.63
N GLU A 407 -97.81 -2.44 -29.79
CA GLU A 407 -97.47 -3.00 -28.47
C GLU A 407 -96.45 -4.14 -28.59
N GLN A 408 -96.60 -5.02 -29.59
CA GLN A 408 -95.59 -6.04 -29.89
C GLN A 408 -94.24 -5.41 -30.26
N GLN A 409 -94.21 -4.43 -31.17
CA GLN A 409 -92.98 -3.76 -31.58
C GLN A 409 -92.34 -2.94 -30.44
N GLU A 410 -93.13 -2.34 -29.55
CA GLU A 410 -92.62 -1.64 -28.36
C GLU A 410 -92.03 -2.62 -27.33
N GLY A 411 -92.62 -3.81 -27.19
CA GLY A 411 -92.09 -4.93 -26.41
C GLY A 411 -90.79 -5.50 -26.97
N GLU A 412 -90.74 -5.77 -28.27
CA GLU A 412 -89.53 -6.21 -28.98
C GLU A 412 -88.41 -5.15 -28.89
N ALA A 413 -88.73 -3.88 -29.11
CA ALA A 413 -87.79 -2.77 -28.92
C ALA A 413 -87.38 -2.60 -27.44
N GLY A 414 -88.25 -2.98 -26.49
CA GLY A 414 -87.94 -3.05 -25.06
C GLY A 414 -86.89 -4.10 -24.75
N ALA A 415 -87.08 -5.34 -25.24
CA ALA A 415 -86.12 -6.42 -25.13
C ALA A 415 -84.78 -6.10 -25.84
N ALA A 416 -84.85 -5.43 -27.01
CA ALA A 416 -83.66 -4.94 -27.70
C ALA A 416 -82.90 -3.89 -26.87
N ARG A 417 -83.59 -2.90 -26.28
CA ARG A 417 -82.97 -1.91 -25.37
C ARG A 417 -82.34 -2.56 -24.14
N GLN A 418 -82.97 -3.56 -23.53
CA GLN A 418 -82.39 -4.33 -22.42
C GLN A 418 -81.14 -5.11 -22.87
N THR A 419 -81.18 -5.72 -24.06
CA THR A 419 -80.03 -6.46 -24.63
C THR A 419 -78.86 -5.53 -24.91
N VAL A 420 -79.11 -4.35 -25.50
CA VAL A 420 -78.09 -3.31 -25.71
C VAL A 420 -77.53 -2.82 -24.38
N SER A 421 -78.36 -2.58 -23.37
CA SER A 421 -77.91 -2.17 -22.03
C SER A 421 -76.97 -3.21 -21.39
N ARG A 422 -77.31 -4.51 -21.48
CA ARG A 422 -76.41 -5.59 -21.03
C ARG A 422 -75.08 -5.57 -21.78
N LEU A 423 -75.10 -5.46 -23.10
CA LEU A 423 -73.88 -5.42 -23.93
C LEU A 423 -73.03 -4.17 -23.69
N VAL A 424 -73.63 -3.02 -23.33
CA VAL A 424 -72.89 -1.82 -22.93
C VAL A 424 -72.20 -2.02 -21.58
N ASN A 425 -72.87 -2.63 -20.61
CA ASN A 425 -72.25 -2.95 -19.31
C ASN A 425 -71.09 -3.95 -19.48
N GLU A 426 -71.29 -5.01 -20.26
CA GLU A 426 -70.24 -6.00 -20.57
C GLU A 426 -69.06 -5.37 -21.32
N LEU A 427 -69.31 -4.44 -22.24
CA LEU A 427 -68.28 -3.65 -22.91
C LEU A 427 -67.52 -2.70 -21.94
N ASP A 428 -68.21 -2.12 -20.96
CA ASP A 428 -67.59 -1.24 -19.96
C ASP A 428 -66.79 -2.01 -18.89
N ASP A 429 -67.21 -3.23 -18.54
CA ASP A 429 -66.41 -4.16 -17.73
C ASP A 429 -65.19 -4.68 -18.51
N GLU A 430 -65.34 -5.07 -19.78
CA GLU A 430 -64.20 -5.44 -20.63
C GLU A 430 -63.18 -4.29 -20.72
N LYS A 431 -63.62 -3.05 -20.96
CA LYS A 431 -62.74 -1.85 -20.93
C LYS A 431 -61.97 -1.70 -19.62
N ARG A 432 -62.61 -1.97 -18.46
CA ARG A 432 -61.92 -1.92 -17.16
C ARG A 432 -60.80 -2.95 -17.11
N THR A 433 -61.08 -4.21 -17.47
CA THR A 433 -60.06 -5.26 -17.46
C THR A 433 -58.94 -5.01 -18.47
N VAL A 434 -59.22 -4.39 -19.62
CA VAL A 434 -58.21 -4.01 -20.63
C VAL A 434 -57.30 -2.88 -20.10
N GLU A 435 -57.85 -1.89 -19.39
CA GLU A 435 -57.03 -0.82 -18.78
C GLU A 435 -56.22 -1.35 -17.58
N GLU A 436 -56.78 -2.24 -16.76
CA GLU A 436 -56.04 -2.96 -15.71
C GLU A 436 -54.89 -3.80 -16.27
N GLN A 437 -55.13 -4.56 -17.35
CA GLN A 437 -54.09 -5.30 -18.07
C GLN A 437 -53.02 -4.37 -18.67
N LYS A 438 -53.42 -3.20 -19.18
CA LYS A 438 -52.50 -2.17 -19.70
C LYS A 438 -51.62 -1.59 -18.59
N ILE A 439 -52.18 -1.29 -17.41
CA ILE A 439 -51.41 -0.85 -16.24
C ILE A 439 -50.40 -1.93 -15.82
N ALA A 440 -50.84 -3.20 -15.71
CA ALA A 440 -49.95 -4.32 -15.39
C ALA A 440 -48.83 -4.51 -16.43
N LEU A 441 -49.13 -4.34 -17.74
CA LEU A 441 -48.12 -4.36 -18.80
C LEU A 441 -47.14 -3.19 -18.71
N GLU A 442 -47.57 -2.01 -18.27
CA GLU A 442 -46.66 -0.88 -17.98
C GLU A 442 -45.80 -1.12 -16.74
N GLU A 443 -46.32 -1.81 -15.72
CA GLU A 443 -45.56 -2.23 -14.54
C GLU A 443 -44.51 -3.29 -14.90
N TYR A 444 -44.89 -4.36 -15.61
CA TYR A 444 -43.92 -5.35 -16.10
C TYR A 444 -42.86 -4.74 -17.03
N ARG A 445 -43.19 -3.73 -17.84
CA ARG A 445 -42.18 -2.98 -18.62
C ARG A 445 -41.19 -2.24 -17.73
N LYS A 446 -41.67 -1.55 -16.68
CA LYS A 446 -40.81 -0.88 -15.69
C LYS A 446 -39.92 -1.90 -14.98
N GLU A 447 -40.46 -3.02 -14.50
CA GLU A 447 -39.68 -4.10 -13.87
C GLU A 447 -38.60 -4.67 -14.80
N VAL A 448 -38.94 -4.91 -16.07
CA VAL A 448 -38.00 -5.41 -17.09
C VAL A 448 -36.87 -4.43 -17.35
N ASP A 449 -37.14 -3.12 -17.42
CA ASP A 449 -36.09 -2.12 -17.60
C ASP A 449 -35.25 -1.91 -16.33
N ASP A 450 -35.86 -2.01 -15.16
CA ASP A 450 -35.17 -2.04 -13.86
C ASP A 450 -34.23 -3.25 -13.73
N LEU A 451 -34.65 -4.42 -14.21
CA LEU A 451 -33.85 -5.63 -14.27
C LEU A 451 -32.70 -5.51 -15.28
N LYS A 452 -32.92 -4.91 -16.46
CA LYS A 452 -31.83 -4.57 -17.40
C LYS A 452 -30.82 -3.60 -16.79
N ASN A 453 -31.28 -2.59 -16.06
CA ASN A 453 -30.40 -1.63 -15.40
C ASN A 453 -29.55 -2.30 -14.30
N LYS A 454 -30.17 -3.18 -13.49
CA LYS A 454 -29.47 -4.03 -12.51
C LYS A 454 -28.48 -4.97 -13.20
N GLN A 455 -28.85 -5.59 -14.32
CA GLN A 455 -27.95 -6.45 -15.12
C GLN A 455 -26.70 -5.68 -15.58
N ARG A 456 -26.86 -4.51 -16.21
CA ARG A 456 -25.71 -3.69 -16.66
C ARG A 456 -24.78 -3.32 -15.52
N ALA A 457 -25.33 -2.93 -14.37
CA ALA A 457 -24.52 -2.62 -13.18
C ALA A 457 -23.71 -3.84 -12.71
N MET A 458 -24.31 -5.03 -12.67
CA MET A 458 -23.60 -6.27 -12.35
C MET A 458 -22.54 -6.65 -13.42
N GLU A 459 -22.80 -6.37 -14.69
CA GLU A 459 -21.83 -6.58 -15.79
C GLU A 459 -20.63 -5.63 -15.67
N GLU A 460 -20.85 -4.37 -15.30
CA GLU A 460 -19.81 -3.39 -15.01
C GLU A 460 -19.01 -3.76 -13.74
N GLU A 461 -19.66 -4.23 -12.67
CA GLU A 461 -18.97 -4.78 -11.49
C GLU A 461 -18.11 -6.00 -11.85
N VAL A 462 -18.63 -6.95 -12.63
CA VAL A 462 -17.88 -8.12 -13.11
C VAL A 462 -16.69 -7.69 -13.97
N LYS A 463 -16.84 -6.66 -14.82
CA LYS A 463 -15.73 -6.09 -15.59
C LYS A 463 -14.67 -5.48 -14.66
N SER A 464 -15.07 -4.67 -13.69
CA SER A 464 -14.18 -4.07 -12.67
C SER A 464 -13.44 -5.12 -11.83
N VAL A 465 -14.09 -6.23 -11.49
CA VAL A 465 -13.46 -7.35 -10.77
C VAL A 465 -12.44 -8.06 -11.67
N ARG A 466 -12.75 -8.29 -12.96
CA ARG A 466 -11.80 -8.88 -13.93
C ARG A 466 -10.59 -7.98 -14.18
N GLU A 467 -10.79 -6.67 -14.30
CA GLU A 467 -9.70 -5.69 -14.46
C GLU A 467 -8.80 -5.63 -13.22
N ARG A 468 -9.40 -5.64 -12.01
CA ARG A 468 -8.62 -5.76 -10.75
C ARG A 468 -7.85 -7.07 -10.66
N LEU A 469 -8.46 -8.20 -11.02
CA LEU A 469 -7.80 -9.51 -11.04
C LEU A 469 -6.66 -9.58 -12.07
N HIS A 470 -6.82 -8.97 -13.24
CA HIS A 470 -5.76 -8.86 -14.23
C HIS A 470 -4.58 -8.02 -13.69
N ASN A 471 -4.87 -6.89 -13.05
CA ASN A 471 -3.85 -6.02 -12.47
C ASN A 471 -3.09 -6.68 -11.30
N THR A 472 -3.79 -7.38 -10.38
CA THR A 472 -3.13 -8.10 -9.29
C THR A 472 -2.31 -9.29 -9.77
N ASN A 473 -2.80 -10.03 -10.78
CA ASN A 473 -2.03 -11.09 -11.43
C ASN A 473 -0.79 -10.52 -12.14
N LYS A 474 -0.91 -9.38 -12.84
CA LYS A 474 0.24 -8.70 -13.46
C LYS A 474 1.30 -8.31 -12.42
N SER A 475 0.91 -7.67 -11.31
CA SER A 475 1.85 -7.34 -10.24
C SER A 475 2.46 -8.57 -9.57
N TYR A 476 1.69 -9.66 -9.41
CA TYR A 476 2.18 -10.93 -8.86
C TYR A 476 3.26 -11.56 -9.76
N ASN A 477 3.05 -11.57 -11.08
CA ASN A 477 4.08 -12.06 -12.00
C ASN A 477 5.34 -11.17 -11.98
N THR A 478 5.20 -9.85 -11.85
CA THR A 478 6.35 -8.94 -11.67
C THR A 478 7.11 -9.25 -10.38
N THR A 479 6.44 -9.44 -9.24
CA THR A 479 7.14 -9.78 -7.98
C THR A 479 7.73 -11.20 -7.99
N LEU A 480 7.19 -12.11 -8.81
CA LEU A 480 7.75 -13.45 -9.04
C LEU A 480 9.00 -13.40 -9.96
N GLU A 481 9.00 -12.56 -10.99
CA GLU A 481 10.19 -12.26 -11.79
C GLU A 481 11.29 -11.60 -10.94
N GLU A 482 10.92 -10.63 -10.09
CA GLU A 482 11.82 -10.00 -9.11
C GLU A 482 12.42 -11.03 -8.14
N LEU A 483 11.59 -11.89 -7.54
CA LEU A 483 12.05 -12.99 -6.68
C LEU A 483 13.08 -13.86 -7.41
N HIS A 484 12.79 -14.28 -8.64
CA HIS A 484 13.74 -15.05 -9.45
C HIS A 484 15.01 -14.26 -9.80
N THR A 485 15.01 -12.92 -9.87
CA THR A 485 16.26 -12.15 -9.97
C THR A 485 17.07 -12.19 -8.66
N VAL A 486 16.41 -12.07 -7.51
CA VAL A 486 17.05 -12.12 -6.18
C VAL A 486 17.61 -13.51 -5.89
N GLU A 487 16.91 -14.59 -6.25
CA GLU A 487 17.42 -15.97 -6.15
C GLU A 487 18.71 -16.17 -6.98
N ARG A 488 18.75 -15.63 -8.20
CA ARG A 488 19.97 -15.66 -9.05
C ARG A 488 21.11 -14.79 -8.51
N GLN A 489 20.81 -13.66 -7.85
CA GLN A 489 21.81 -12.85 -7.16
C GLN A 489 22.35 -13.57 -5.91
N LEU A 490 21.47 -14.16 -5.11
CA LEU A 490 21.82 -14.95 -3.93
C LEU A 490 22.68 -16.17 -4.30
N GLN A 491 22.39 -16.84 -5.42
CA GLN A 491 23.24 -17.96 -5.86
C GLN A 491 24.64 -17.48 -6.25
N ARG A 492 24.78 -16.43 -7.06
CA ARG A 492 26.09 -15.83 -7.38
C ARG A 492 26.86 -15.43 -6.13
N ALA A 493 26.20 -14.82 -5.14
CA ALA A 493 26.83 -14.45 -3.87
C ALA A 493 27.33 -15.68 -3.08
N LYS A 494 26.62 -16.81 -3.10
CA LYS A 494 27.13 -18.08 -2.53
C LYS A 494 28.35 -18.59 -3.29
N ASP A 495 28.29 -18.57 -4.62
CA ASP A 495 29.38 -19.03 -5.48
C ASP A 495 30.65 -18.17 -5.28
N GLU A 496 30.48 -16.84 -5.18
CA GLU A 496 31.54 -15.87 -4.83
C GLU A 496 32.12 -16.11 -3.43
N VAL A 497 31.28 -16.45 -2.44
CA VAL A 497 31.75 -16.83 -1.08
C VAL A 497 32.59 -18.11 -1.12
N VAL A 498 32.22 -19.12 -1.92
CA VAL A 498 33.02 -20.35 -2.08
C VAL A 498 34.37 -20.05 -2.76
N VAL A 499 34.38 -19.22 -3.82
CA VAL A 499 35.62 -18.82 -4.52
C VAL A 499 36.54 -17.99 -3.62
N THR A 500 35.99 -17.05 -2.85
CA THR A 500 36.78 -16.20 -1.93
C THR A 500 37.32 -16.97 -0.74
N GLU A 501 36.56 -17.90 -0.15
CA GLU A 501 37.04 -18.78 0.91
C GLU A 501 38.14 -19.74 0.42
N HIS A 502 37.99 -20.34 -0.77
CA HIS A 502 39.05 -21.17 -1.35
C HIS A 502 40.34 -20.36 -1.59
N ARG A 503 40.21 -19.12 -2.10
CA ARG A 503 41.35 -18.21 -2.27
C ARG A 503 41.99 -17.82 -0.93
N ARG A 504 41.19 -17.59 0.12
CA ARG A 504 41.66 -17.32 1.48
C ARG A 504 42.47 -18.50 2.01
N GLN A 505 41.94 -19.72 1.87
CA GLN A 505 42.64 -20.96 2.26
C GLN A 505 43.96 -21.14 1.51
N GLN A 506 44.00 -20.89 0.20
CA GLN A 506 45.25 -20.90 -0.57
C GLN A 506 46.29 -19.93 0.02
N THR A 507 45.91 -18.67 0.25
CA THR A 507 46.84 -17.68 0.84
C THR A 507 47.26 -18.02 2.27
N GLU A 508 46.42 -18.72 3.04
CA GLU A 508 46.78 -19.21 4.38
C GLU A 508 47.81 -20.35 4.31
N VAL A 509 47.66 -21.27 3.35
CA VAL A 509 48.64 -22.36 3.09
C VAL A 509 49.97 -21.79 2.59
N GLU A 510 49.94 -20.83 1.66
CA GLU A 510 51.14 -20.12 1.19
C GLU A 510 51.84 -19.37 2.33
N GLY A 511 51.09 -18.66 3.18
CA GLY A 511 51.62 -17.97 4.37
C GLY A 511 52.23 -18.92 5.40
N ARG A 512 51.58 -20.06 5.69
CA ARG A 512 52.13 -21.13 6.55
C ARG A 512 53.40 -21.75 5.95
N GLY A 513 53.45 -21.94 4.64
CA GLY A 513 54.64 -22.42 3.92
C GLY A 513 55.82 -21.44 4.01
N PHE A 514 55.55 -20.14 3.86
CA PHE A 514 56.55 -19.09 4.07
C PHE A 514 57.07 -19.07 5.51
N LEU A 515 56.18 -19.06 6.52
CA LEU A 515 56.57 -19.11 7.94
C LEU A 515 57.38 -20.38 8.27
N THR A 516 57.02 -21.52 7.69
CA THR A 516 57.79 -22.76 7.83
C THR A 516 59.20 -22.61 7.25
N THR A 517 59.31 -22.02 6.05
CA THR A 517 60.61 -21.77 5.41
C THR A 517 61.48 -20.85 6.27
N VAL A 518 60.95 -19.74 6.76
CA VAL A 518 61.68 -18.80 7.64
C VAL A 518 62.07 -19.47 8.96
N ALA A 519 61.17 -20.20 9.62
CA ALA A 519 61.47 -20.93 10.84
C ALA A 519 62.60 -21.97 10.64
N THR A 520 62.64 -22.67 9.50
CA THR A 520 63.75 -23.59 9.19
C THR A 520 65.08 -22.89 8.92
N LEU A 521 65.08 -21.67 8.36
CA LEU A 521 66.29 -20.88 8.12
C LEU A 521 66.85 -20.24 9.40
N LEU A 522 65.99 -19.90 10.36
CA LEU A 522 66.38 -19.37 11.67
C LEU A 522 66.77 -20.47 12.67
N SER A 523 66.35 -21.71 12.45
CA SER A 523 66.61 -22.83 13.36
C SER A 523 68.07 -23.28 13.30
N SER A 524 68.73 -23.33 14.46
CA SER A 524 70.06 -23.93 14.64
C SER A 524 69.92 -25.40 15.09
N PRO A 525 70.99 -26.21 15.07
CA PRO A 525 70.92 -27.57 15.63
C PRO A 525 70.48 -27.60 17.11
N ASP A 526 70.83 -26.56 17.88
CA ASP A 526 70.55 -26.45 19.31
C ASP A 526 69.24 -25.70 19.64
N ASN A 527 68.67 -24.93 18.69
CA ASN A 527 67.44 -24.18 18.86
C ASN A 527 66.50 -24.31 17.64
N ARG A 528 65.40 -25.04 17.80
CA ARG A 528 64.37 -25.23 16.77
C ARG A 528 63.18 -24.31 17.00
N ILE A 529 62.86 -23.50 15.99
CA ILE A 529 61.81 -22.50 16.04
C ILE A 529 60.52 -23.06 15.42
N ALA A 530 59.38 -22.76 16.02
CA ALA A 530 58.08 -23.17 15.51
C ALA A 530 57.71 -22.38 14.24
N PRO A 531 56.97 -22.98 13.27
CA PRO A 531 56.55 -22.33 12.04
C PRO A 531 55.33 -21.40 12.23
N ASP A 532 55.38 -20.57 13.27
CA ASP A 532 54.37 -19.55 13.57
C ASP A 532 54.98 -18.14 13.48
N LEU A 533 54.12 -17.12 13.41
CA LEU A 533 54.56 -15.73 13.23
C LEU A 533 55.29 -15.17 14.46
N GLN A 534 54.95 -15.64 15.67
CA GLN A 534 55.44 -15.06 16.91
C GLN A 534 56.84 -15.57 17.22
N ALA A 535 57.06 -16.89 17.24
CA ALA A 535 58.37 -17.48 17.50
C ALA A 535 59.42 -17.12 16.41
N VAL A 536 58.99 -16.97 15.16
CA VAL A 536 59.83 -16.39 14.08
C VAL A 536 60.20 -14.94 14.38
N THR A 537 59.23 -14.11 14.81
CA THR A 537 59.48 -12.70 15.15
C THR A 537 60.40 -12.56 16.36
N ASP A 538 60.15 -13.33 17.43
CA ASP A 538 60.93 -13.32 18.67
C ASP A 538 62.37 -13.80 18.43
N SER A 539 62.55 -14.81 17.57
CA SER A 539 63.88 -15.26 17.14
C SER A 539 64.63 -14.19 16.34
N ILE A 540 63.97 -13.51 15.40
CA ILE A 540 64.58 -12.40 14.65
C ILE A 540 64.98 -11.27 15.60
N GLN A 541 64.14 -10.92 16.58
CA GLN A 541 64.47 -9.91 17.59
C GLN A 541 65.68 -10.33 18.44
N GLY A 542 65.75 -11.60 18.87
CA GLY A 542 66.90 -12.15 19.59
C GLY A 542 68.20 -12.11 18.79
N LEU A 543 68.16 -12.45 17.51
CA LEU A 543 69.32 -12.35 16.61
C LEU A 543 69.76 -10.89 16.38
N VAL A 544 68.82 -9.95 16.25
CA VAL A 544 69.11 -8.52 16.14
C VAL A 544 69.73 -7.97 17.43
N ALA A 545 69.27 -8.42 18.61
CA ALA A 545 69.87 -8.05 19.89
C ALA A 545 71.30 -8.60 20.03
N SER A 546 71.52 -9.89 19.73
CA SER A 546 72.84 -10.51 19.79
C SER A 546 73.84 -9.87 18.81
N ASN A 547 73.44 -9.63 17.56
CA ASN A 547 74.28 -8.94 16.57
C ASN A 547 74.60 -7.50 16.99
N ARG A 548 73.68 -6.81 17.70
CA ARG A 548 73.96 -5.51 18.31
C ARG A 548 75.02 -5.60 19.42
N GLU A 549 74.94 -6.59 20.31
CA GLU A 549 75.95 -6.81 21.35
C GLU A 549 77.33 -7.16 20.76
N GLU A 550 77.37 -7.94 19.68
CA GLU A 550 78.59 -8.20 18.90
C GLU A 550 79.13 -6.93 18.24
N ALA A 551 78.29 -6.09 17.63
CA ALA A 551 78.70 -4.81 17.06
C ALA A 551 79.28 -3.87 18.14
N GLU A 552 78.62 -3.75 19.30
CA GLU A 552 79.13 -2.99 20.45
C GLU A 552 80.41 -3.62 21.04
N HIS A 553 80.67 -4.92 20.85
CA HIS A 553 81.95 -5.56 21.17
C HIS A 553 83.05 -5.25 20.12
N VAL A 554 82.73 -5.30 18.83
CA VAL A 554 83.63 -4.94 17.73
C VAL A 554 84.02 -3.46 17.80
N GLU A 555 83.13 -2.55 18.19
CA GLU A 555 83.44 -1.14 18.41
C GLU A 555 84.42 -0.94 19.57
N ARG A 556 84.24 -1.68 20.69
CA ARG A 556 85.19 -1.69 21.82
C ARG A 556 86.56 -2.22 21.41
N LEU A 557 86.63 -3.34 20.68
CA LEU A 557 87.89 -3.88 20.16
C LEU A 557 88.56 -2.92 19.16
N THR A 558 87.78 -2.29 18.27
CA THR A 558 88.28 -1.30 17.30
C THR A 558 88.88 -0.09 18.02
N SER A 559 88.21 0.40 19.07
CA SER A 559 88.69 1.49 19.93
C SER A 559 89.96 1.12 20.70
N GLN A 560 90.12 -0.14 21.09
CA GLN A 560 91.36 -0.64 21.68
C GLN A 560 92.50 -0.73 20.65
N VAL A 561 92.20 -1.19 19.43
CA VAL A 561 93.17 -1.28 18.32
C VAL A 561 93.63 0.12 17.86
N THR A 562 92.74 1.11 17.77
CA THR A 562 93.14 2.50 17.45
C THR A 562 94.00 3.10 18.56
N SER A 563 93.66 2.88 19.84
CA SER A 563 94.46 3.33 20.98
C SER A 563 95.87 2.70 20.99
N LEU A 564 95.98 1.39 20.73
CA LEU A 564 97.27 0.71 20.59
C LEU A 564 98.03 1.17 19.35
N GLY A 565 97.34 1.47 18.24
CA GLY A 565 97.91 2.06 17.04
C GLY A 565 98.50 3.45 17.30
N GLU A 566 97.80 4.30 18.05
CA GLU A 566 98.32 5.59 18.50
C GLU A 566 99.54 5.45 19.42
N GLN A 567 99.52 4.51 20.37
CA GLN A 567 100.68 4.25 21.23
C GLN A 567 101.90 3.78 20.40
N SER A 568 101.71 2.82 19.50
CA SER A 568 102.74 2.34 18.58
C SER A 568 103.29 3.47 17.69
N ARG A 569 102.41 4.34 17.18
CA ARG A 569 102.79 5.54 16.42
C ARG A 569 103.63 6.50 17.26
N ARG A 570 103.21 6.84 18.49
CA ARG A 570 103.97 7.70 19.41
C ARG A 570 105.34 7.09 19.73
N HIS A 571 105.43 5.78 19.95
CA HIS A 571 106.72 5.08 20.10
C HIS A 571 107.59 5.16 18.84
N THR A 572 106.99 5.09 17.65
CA THR A 572 107.71 5.23 16.37
C THR A 572 108.24 6.66 16.17
N GLU A 573 107.43 7.68 16.49
CA GLU A 573 107.83 9.10 16.44
C GLU A 573 108.94 9.42 17.46
N LEU A 574 108.89 8.81 18.66
CA LEU A 574 109.98 8.87 19.65
C LEU A 574 111.25 8.13 19.19
N TYR A 575 111.12 6.98 18.52
CA TYR A 575 112.25 6.24 17.96
C TYR A 575 112.89 7.01 16.79
N GLU A 576 112.10 7.58 15.88
CA GLU A 576 112.61 8.44 14.81
C GLU A 576 113.36 9.66 15.35
N THR A 577 112.86 10.32 16.39
CA THR A 577 113.54 11.47 17.01
C THR A 577 114.76 11.07 17.84
N ALA A 578 114.86 9.82 18.31
CA ALA A 578 116.10 9.26 18.83
C ALA A 578 117.11 8.98 17.70
N VAL A 579 116.70 8.34 16.60
CA VAL A 579 117.56 8.05 15.43
C VAL A 579 118.06 9.33 14.75
N LYS A 580 117.23 10.38 14.64
CA LYS A 580 117.63 11.69 14.12
C LYS A 580 118.71 12.35 15.00
N ARG A 581 118.59 12.26 16.34
CA ARG A 581 119.62 12.72 17.27
C ARG A 581 120.90 11.88 17.21
N GLY A 582 120.78 10.56 17.07
CA GLY A 582 121.92 9.66 16.85
C GLY A 582 122.73 10.06 15.61
N ARG A 583 122.06 10.18 14.45
CA ARG A 583 122.69 10.62 13.19
C ARG A 583 123.34 12.01 13.27
N GLN A 584 122.75 12.93 14.04
CA GLN A 584 123.38 14.23 14.29
C GLN A 584 124.68 14.05 15.10
N SER A 585 124.63 13.29 16.19
CA SER A 585 125.82 12.97 16.99
C SER A 585 126.90 12.23 16.20
N ASP A 586 126.51 11.33 15.28
CA ASP A 586 127.45 10.63 14.39
C ASP A 586 128.10 11.60 13.40
N ALA A 587 127.33 12.55 12.85
CA ALA A 587 127.83 13.60 11.96
C ALA A 587 128.77 14.57 12.70
N ASP A 588 128.42 14.96 13.93
CA ASP A 588 129.24 15.81 14.79
C ASP A 588 130.55 15.09 15.18
N LEU A 589 130.49 13.80 15.51
CA LEU A 589 131.66 12.95 15.75
C LEU A 589 132.52 12.79 14.49
N HIS A 590 131.93 12.62 13.30
CA HIS A 590 132.67 12.60 12.05
C HIS A 590 133.36 13.93 11.76
N ALA A 591 132.67 15.06 11.95
CA ALA A 591 133.23 16.39 11.77
C ALA A 591 134.42 16.64 12.72
N LEU A 592 134.27 16.26 14.00
CA LEU A 592 135.36 16.26 14.98
C LEU A 592 136.52 15.34 14.56
N ALA A 593 136.23 14.11 14.11
CA ALA A 593 137.26 13.17 13.67
C ALA A 593 137.99 13.61 12.39
N THR A 594 137.35 14.36 11.48
CA THR A 594 138.06 15.05 10.38
C THR A 594 138.88 16.23 10.88
N ARG A 595 138.39 16.98 11.89
CA ARG A 595 139.13 18.12 12.46
C ARG A 595 140.36 17.65 13.24
N CYS A 596 140.30 16.56 13.98
CA CYS A 596 141.46 15.94 14.61
C CYS A 596 142.50 15.52 13.55
N ARG A 597 142.08 14.79 12.50
CA ARG A 597 142.98 14.41 11.39
C ARG A 597 143.58 15.60 10.64
N GLN A 598 142.85 16.72 10.51
CA GLN A 598 143.41 17.95 9.96
C GLN A 598 144.46 18.53 10.91
N LEU A 599 144.20 18.62 12.21
CA LEU A 599 145.16 19.11 13.21
C LEU A 599 146.39 18.20 13.34
N GLU A 600 146.23 16.88 13.20
CA GLU A 600 147.32 15.90 13.11
C GLU A 600 148.17 16.12 11.85
N ALA A 601 147.55 16.40 10.69
CA ALA A 601 148.25 16.73 9.46
C ALA A 601 148.93 18.11 9.51
N ASP A 602 148.28 19.11 10.12
CA ASP A 602 148.84 20.45 10.35
C ASP A 602 150.03 20.37 11.32
N GLN A 603 149.94 19.52 12.36
CA GLN A 603 151.07 19.23 13.25
C GLN A 603 152.21 18.52 12.51
N ALA A 604 151.93 17.52 11.68
CA ALA A 604 152.95 16.84 10.87
C ALA A 604 153.63 17.80 9.88
N ALA A 605 152.88 18.75 9.29
CA ALA A 605 153.44 19.82 8.46
C ALA A 605 154.25 20.86 9.27
N ALA A 606 153.82 21.17 10.49
CA ALA A 606 154.59 21.98 11.44
C ALA A 606 155.88 21.26 11.88
N GLU A 607 155.85 19.95 12.02
CA GLU A 607 157.02 19.10 12.31
C GLU A 607 158.00 19.06 11.14
N ALA A 608 157.52 18.79 9.93
CA ALA A 608 158.33 18.83 8.71
C ALA A 608 158.91 20.23 8.43
N SER A 609 158.18 21.31 8.76
CA SER A 609 158.72 22.68 8.63
C SER A 609 159.71 23.03 9.74
N ARG A 610 159.54 22.55 10.98
CA ARG A 610 160.58 22.63 12.03
C ARG A 610 161.83 21.86 11.64
N GLU A 611 161.70 20.66 11.09
CA GLU A 611 162.84 19.86 10.61
C GLU A 611 163.52 20.54 9.41
N GLY A 612 162.75 21.08 8.47
CA GLY A 612 163.28 21.92 7.39
C GLY A 612 164.04 23.15 7.90
N VAL A 613 163.52 23.85 8.90
CA VAL A 613 164.20 24.98 9.56
C VAL A 613 165.45 24.51 10.32
N MET A 614 165.43 23.34 10.96
CA MET A 614 166.61 22.75 11.60
C MET A 614 167.69 22.38 10.58
N ILE A 615 167.33 21.76 9.44
CA ILE A 615 168.26 21.43 8.36
C ILE A 615 168.84 22.71 7.73
N GLN A 616 168.03 23.76 7.53
CA GLN A 616 168.54 25.05 7.05
C GLN A 616 169.40 25.74 8.11
N LYS A 617 169.02 25.70 9.39
CA LYS A 617 169.85 26.21 10.50
C LYS A 617 171.20 25.50 10.52
N GLU A 618 171.23 24.17 10.50
CA GLU A 618 172.47 23.40 10.54
C GLU A 618 173.34 23.63 9.28
N LYS A 619 172.69 23.87 8.12
CA LYS A 619 173.37 24.28 6.88
C LYS A 619 173.93 25.71 6.97
N VAL A 620 173.18 26.62 7.57
CA VAL A 620 173.58 28.01 7.85
C VAL A 620 174.70 28.07 8.87
N GLU A 621 174.66 27.27 9.94
CA GLU A 621 175.73 27.08 10.92
C GLU A 621 176.99 26.48 10.27
N ARG A 622 176.84 25.48 9.38
CA ARG A 622 177.97 24.93 8.60
C ARG A 622 178.55 25.91 7.57
N THR A 623 177.80 26.92 7.12
CA THR A 623 178.37 28.05 6.33
C THR A 623 178.92 29.16 7.21
N LEU A 624 178.28 29.48 8.33
CA LEU A 624 178.73 30.53 9.27
C LEU A 624 180.01 30.12 9.96
N GLY A 625 180.20 28.85 10.35
CA GLY A 625 181.49 28.36 10.86
C GLY A 625 182.64 28.69 9.89
N ARG A 626 182.46 28.39 8.60
CA ARG A 626 183.43 28.70 7.54
C ARG A 626 183.65 30.19 7.28
N VAL A 627 182.68 31.05 7.62
CA VAL A 627 182.78 32.51 7.45
C VAL A 627 183.35 33.17 8.70
N VAL A 628 183.03 32.66 9.90
CA VAL A 628 183.55 33.12 11.19
C VAL A 628 185.02 32.72 11.35
N GLU A 629 185.42 31.50 10.95
CA GLU A 629 186.84 31.12 10.83
C GLU A 629 187.59 32.00 9.83
N ALA A 630 186.94 32.48 8.77
CA ALA A 630 187.56 33.29 7.72
C ALA A 630 187.63 34.79 8.03
N LEU A 631 186.78 35.32 8.92
CA LEU A 631 186.63 36.77 9.16
C LEU A 631 186.76 37.21 10.64
N GLY A 632 186.83 36.29 11.61
CA GLY A 632 187.31 36.59 12.97
C GLY A 632 186.49 37.61 13.78
N LEU A 633 185.22 37.84 13.42
CA LEU A 633 184.35 38.83 14.06
C LEU A 633 182.99 38.21 14.42
N ALA A 634 182.64 38.27 15.70
CA ALA A 634 181.32 37.92 16.20
C ALA A 634 180.87 39.01 17.20
N GLU A 635 179.92 39.88 16.81
CA GLU A 635 178.93 40.56 17.70
C GLU A 635 178.04 41.62 16.98
N MET A 636 176.75 41.69 17.39
CA MET A 636 175.82 42.87 17.41
C MET A 636 175.06 43.41 16.16
N GLY A 637 173.79 43.87 16.35
CA GLY A 637 172.94 44.66 15.38
C GLY A 637 171.39 44.66 15.63
N HIS A 638 170.63 45.75 15.33
CA HIS A 638 169.16 45.92 15.61
C HIS A 638 168.38 46.97 14.72
N GLU A 639 167.06 46.74 14.49
CA GLU A 639 165.81 47.59 14.38
C GLU A 639 165.59 48.89 13.52
N VAL A 640 164.30 49.26 13.20
CA VAL A 640 163.65 50.63 12.96
C VAL A 640 162.14 50.58 12.46
N THR A 641 161.32 51.68 12.52
CA THR A 641 159.81 51.82 12.29
C THR A 641 159.36 52.71 11.06
N ASN A 642 158.14 53.26 10.74
CA ASN A 642 156.78 53.68 11.32
C ASN A 642 155.62 53.52 10.23
N ASP A 643 154.38 54.11 10.06
CA ASP A 643 153.45 55.17 10.59
C ASP A 643 151.94 55.00 10.06
N VAL A 644 150.86 55.77 10.47
CA VAL A 644 149.43 55.61 9.99
C VAL A 644 148.41 56.82 9.86
N GLU A 645 148.32 57.85 10.72
CA GLU A 645 147.03 58.52 11.13
C GLU A 645 145.99 59.10 10.11
N MET A 646 146.30 59.37 8.84
CA MET A 646 145.50 60.28 7.97
C MET A 646 144.04 59.85 7.65
N ILE A 647 143.71 58.56 7.78
CA ILE A 647 142.51 57.95 7.17
C ILE A 647 141.18 58.43 7.81
N VAL A 648 141.17 58.75 9.09
CA VAL A 648 139.95 58.89 9.91
C VAL A 648 139.04 60.05 9.46
N CYS A 649 139.63 61.19 9.06
CA CYS A 649 138.88 62.41 8.76
C CYS A 649 137.92 62.30 7.57
N ARG A 650 138.14 61.36 6.63
CA ARG A 650 137.34 61.26 5.40
C ARG A 650 135.94 60.67 5.64
N CYS A 651 135.78 59.77 6.60
CA CYS A 651 134.55 59.01 6.80
C CYS A 651 133.40 59.85 7.37
N HIS A 652 133.70 60.88 8.17
CA HIS A 652 132.70 61.64 8.93
C HIS A 652 131.78 62.52 8.07
N GLN A 653 132.18 62.84 6.84
CA GLN A 653 131.49 63.83 6.00
C GLN A 653 130.32 63.25 5.19
N LEU A 654 130.32 61.93 4.92
CA LEU A 654 129.31 61.28 4.07
C LEU A 654 127.99 61.00 4.81
N SER A 655 128.06 60.64 6.10
CA SER A 655 126.92 60.23 6.93
C SER A 655 125.78 61.26 6.99
N LYS A 656 126.09 62.56 6.88
CA LYS A 656 125.13 63.64 7.18
C LYS A 656 124.05 63.88 6.11
N LEU A 657 124.22 63.39 4.89
CA LEU A 657 123.32 63.67 3.76
C LEU A 657 122.23 62.60 3.53
N GLU A 658 122.29 61.46 4.22
CA GLU A 658 121.34 60.36 3.99
C GLU A 658 120.08 60.44 4.87
N GLY A 659 120.18 61.08 6.05
CA GLY A 659 119.10 61.12 7.04
C GLY A 659 117.84 61.86 6.60
N GLU A 660 117.98 63.00 5.92
CA GLU A 660 116.84 63.86 5.57
C GLU A 660 115.87 63.17 4.59
N LYS A 661 116.39 62.37 3.65
CA LYS A 661 115.60 61.59 2.66
C LYS A 661 114.76 60.44 3.25
N ILE A 662 114.92 60.13 4.54
CA ILE A 662 114.18 59.05 5.22
C ILE A 662 112.88 59.58 5.83
N VAL A 663 112.82 60.85 6.23
CA VAL A 663 111.68 61.44 6.95
C VAL A 663 110.44 61.53 6.06
N ASP A 664 110.54 62.11 4.86
CA ASP A 664 109.40 62.31 3.94
C ASP A 664 108.77 61.00 3.43
N LYS A 665 109.58 59.93 3.35
CA LYS A 665 109.09 58.58 3.01
C LYS A 665 108.25 58.00 4.16
N THR A 666 108.53 58.38 5.39
CA THR A 666 107.84 57.85 6.58
C THR A 666 106.45 58.47 6.74
N THR A 667 106.30 59.77 6.51
CA THR A 667 104.99 60.46 6.54
C THR A 667 104.05 60.02 5.43
N THR A 668 104.56 59.83 4.20
CA THR A 668 103.76 59.34 3.06
C THR A 668 103.31 57.90 3.25
N VAL A 669 104.17 57.01 3.77
CA VAL A 669 103.79 55.64 4.17
C VAL A 669 102.69 55.64 5.24
N TYR A 670 102.79 56.47 6.27
CA TYR A 670 101.77 56.55 7.32
C TYR A 670 100.40 57.01 6.80
N GLN A 671 100.36 57.99 5.89
CA GLN A 671 99.12 58.44 5.25
C GLN A 671 98.47 57.32 4.42
N LEU A 672 99.26 56.56 3.66
CA LEU A 672 98.78 55.42 2.88
C LEU A 672 98.30 54.27 3.79
N GLN A 673 99.02 53.96 4.88
CA GLN A 673 98.60 52.97 5.88
C GLN A 673 97.26 53.34 6.52
N ARG A 674 97.07 54.62 6.89
CA ARG A 674 95.78 55.12 7.42
C ARG A 674 94.65 55.00 6.39
N LYS A 675 94.92 55.26 5.11
CA LYS A 675 93.94 55.11 4.02
C LYS A 675 93.59 53.65 3.76
N VAL A 676 94.57 52.74 3.77
CA VAL A 676 94.35 51.28 3.66
C VAL A 676 93.55 50.75 4.85
N LYS A 677 93.86 51.18 6.09
CA LYS A 677 93.09 50.80 7.28
C LYS A 677 91.62 51.25 7.17
N GLY A 678 91.37 52.52 6.85
CA GLY A 678 90.01 53.04 6.69
C GLY A 678 89.22 52.37 5.54
N LEU A 679 89.90 51.90 4.49
CA LEU A 679 89.28 51.11 3.43
C LEU A 679 88.95 49.68 3.86
N ARG A 680 89.83 49.01 4.64
CA ARG A 680 89.52 47.69 5.23
C ARG A 680 88.32 47.76 6.16
N GLU A 681 88.32 48.73 7.09
CA GLU A 681 87.19 49.00 7.99
C GLU A 681 85.89 49.33 7.22
N ALA A 682 85.98 49.85 6.00
CA ALA A 682 84.81 50.10 5.14
C ALA A 682 84.34 48.87 4.34
N VAL A 683 85.23 47.92 4.06
CA VAL A 683 84.90 46.60 3.47
C VAL A 683 84.27 45.70 4.55
N GLU A 684 84.89 45.57 5.72
CA GLU A 684 84.40 44.78 6.86
C GLU A 684 82.98 45.19 7.27
N ARG A 685 82.67 46.49 7.27
CA ARG A 685 81.31 47.01 7.51
C ARG A 685 80.31 46.66 6.40
N LYS A 686 80.75 46.53 5.15
CA LYS A 686 79.89 46.09 4.04
C LYS A 686 79.67 44.58 4.07
N ASP A 687 80.68 43.78 4.39
CA ASP A 687 80.55 42.33 4.51
C ASP A 687 79.57 41.96 5.64
N LEU A 688 79.69 42.61 6.80
CA LEU A 688 78.73 42.47 7.90
C LEU A 688 77.30 42.86 7.50
N HIS A 689 77.15 43.88 6.65
CA HIS A 689 75.84 44.30 6.13
C HIS A 689 75.27 43.28 5.11
N VAL A 690 76.10 42.74 4.22
CA VAL A 690 75.72 41.68 3.27
C VAL A 690 75.30 40.42 4.01
N ASP A 691 76.02 40.01 5.05
CA ASP A 691 75.65 38.85 5.86
C ASP A 691 74.38 39.08 6.70
N MET A 692 74.14 40.30 7.19
CA MET A 692 72.86 40.65 7.79
C MET A 692 71.72 40.56 6.77
N LEU A 693 71.91 41.04 5.54
CA LEU A 693 70.92 40.93 4.46
C LEU A 693 70.66 39.48 4.06
N ARG A 694 71.70 38.65 3.94
CA ARG A 694 71.58 37.20 3.69
C ARG A 694 70.76 36.49 4.77
N ARG A 695 71.03 36.76 6.06
CA ARG A 695 70.25 36.20 7.18
C ARG A 695 68.80 36.68 7.17
N LYS A 696 68.54 37.96 6.85
CA LYS A 696 67.18 38.49 6.68
C LYS A 696 66.45 37.81 5.52
N LEU A 697 67.11 37.61 4.39
CA LEU A 697 66.54 36.93 3.23
C LEU A 697 66.16 35.48 3.58
N ALA A 698 67.09 34.71 4.16
CA ALA A 698 66.83 33.35 4.61
C ALA A 698 65.64 33.26 5.58
N LEU A 699 65.57 34.16 6.59
CA LEU A 699 64.44 34.22 7.51
C LEU A 699 63.11 34.55 6.81
N THR A 700 63.11 35.40 5.77
CA THR A 700 61.89 35.65 4.98
C THR A 700 61.51 34.49 4.06
N GLU A 701 62.49 33.73 3.55
CA GLU A 701 62.27 32.51 2.75
C GLU A 701 61.78 31.35 3.62
N ASP A 702 62.27 31.23 4.86
CA ASP A 702 61.76 30.30 5.88
C ASP A 702 60.32 30.63 6.27
N ALA A 703 60.03 31.90 6.56
CA ALA A 703 58.67 32.35 6.86
C ALA A 703 57.70 32.10 5.69
N ALA A 704 58.12 32.40 4.45
CA ALA A 704 57.31 32.13 3.26
C ALA A 704 57.07 30.63 3.02
N ARG A 705 58.04 29.77 3.32
CA ARG A 705 57.87 28.30 3.29
C ARG A 705 56.89 27.83 4.36
N ALA A 706 57.01 28.32 5.59
CA ALA A 706 56.09 28.00 6.68
C ALA A 706 54.65 28.42 6.37
N SER A 707 54.43 29.62 5.80
CA SER A 707 53.11 30.07 5.37
C SER A 707 52.50 29.16 4.31
N ARG A 708 53.26 28.76 3.27
CA ARG A 708 52.77 27.83 2.23
C ARG A 708 52.37 26.48 2.81
N HIS A 709 53.16 25.93 3.74
CA HIS A 709 52.85 24.65 4.36
C HIS A 709 51.53 24.70 5.16
N LEU A 710 51.29 25.80 5.88
CA LEU A 710 50.01 26.02 6.59
C LEU A 710 48.82 26.20 5.61
N GLU A 711 49.03 26.75 4.42
CA GLU A 711 48.01 26.79 3.37
C GLU A 711 47.73 25.41 2.75
N GLU A 712 48.76 24.58 2.57
CA GLU A 712 48.64 23.18 2.13
C GLU A 712 47.85 22.35 3.16
N GLU A 713 48.18 22.46 4.46
CA GLU A 713 47.42 21.81 5.54
C GLU A 713 45.97 22.27 5.60
N ARG A 714 45.72 23.59 5.50
CA ARG A 714 44.38 24.18 5.43
C ARG A 714 43.57 23.59 4.27
N ASP A 715 44.18 23.51 3.09
CA ASP A 715 43.49 23.05 1.89
C ASP A 715 43.29 21.52 1.91
N GLU A 716 44.23 20.75 2.47
CA GLU A 716 44.00 19.34 2.80
C GLU A 716 42.78 19.16 3.72
N ILE A 717 42.71 19.90 4.83
CA ILE A 717 41.58 19.88 5.78
C ILE A 717 40.27 20.26 5.06
N LEU A 718 40.28 21.29 4.21
CA LEU A 718 39.13 21.68 3.40
C LEU A 718 38.69 20.58 2.41
N THR A 719 39.62 19.82 1.80
CA THR A 719 39.22 18.67 0.96
C THR A 719 38.70 17.49 1.78
N LYS A 720 39.24 17.24 2.99
CA LYS A 720 38.76 16.21 3.92
C LYS A 720 37.33 16.54 4.38
N TYR A 721 37.09 17.79 4.78
CA TYR A 721 35.76 18.31 5.12
C TYR A 721 34.76 18.20 3.95
N LYS A 722 35.13 18.65 2.75
CA LYS A 722 34.27 18.53 1.54
C LYS A 722 33.92 17.08 1.19
N ARG A 723 34.81 16.11 1.46
CA ARG A 723 34.51 14.67 1.32
C ARG A 723 33.51 14.19 2.39
N GLN A 724 33.65 14.66 3.63
CA GLN A 724 32.73 14.34 4.72
C GLN A 724 31.33 14.94 4.49
N CYS A 725 31.20 16.17 3.99
CA CYS A 725 29.91 16.75 3.60
C CYS A 725 29.19 15.86 2.57
N ARG A 726 29.88 15.46 1.50
CA ARG A 726 29.35 14.52 0.47
C ARG A 726 29.08 13.09 0.97
N MET A 727 29.58 12.73 2.16
CA MET A 727 29.21 11.49 2.84
C MET A 727 27.92 11.70 3.64
N MET A 728 27.80 12.79 4.40
CA MET A 728 26.58 13.13 5.13
C MET A 728 25.40 13.40 4.20
N GLU A 729 25.62 14.02 3.03
CA GLU A 729 24.60 14.24 2.00
C GLU A 729 24.01 12.92 1.49
N ARG A 730 24.85 11.92 1.19
CA ARG A 730 24.41 10.57 0.77
C ARG A 730 23.70 9.82 1.90
N LEU A 731 24.29 9.79 3.09
CA LEU A 731 23.67 9.14 4.26
C LEU A 731 22.33 9.80 4.64
N ASN A 732 22.17 11.11 4.47
CA ASN A 732 20.88 11.79 4.65
C ASN A 732 19.87 11.43 3.55
N GLY A 733 20.32 11.18 2.31
CA GLY A 733 19.49 10.62 1.24
C GLY A 733 18.99 9.22 1.57
N GLU A 734 19.89 8.31 1.94
CA GLU A 734 19.59 6.93 2.37
C GLU A 734 18.62 6.92 3.58
N VAL A 735 18.81 7.83 4.54
CA VAL A 735 17.89 8.04 5.68
C VAL A 735 16.55 8.63 5.25
N ALA A 736 16.48 9.43 4.19
CA ALA A 736 15.21 9.95 3.65
C ALA A 736 14.44 8.87 2.88
N GLU A 737 15.12 8.06 2.08
CA GLU A 737 14.54 6.95 1.31
C GLU A 737 14.01 5.84 2.22
N THR A 738 14.79 5.40 3.22
CA THR A 738 14.32 4.42 4.22
C THR A 738 13.15 4.95 5.05
N ARG A 739 13.10 6.26 5.34
CA ARG A 739 11.92 6.91 5.95
C ARG A 739 10.72 6.98 5.00
N LEU A 740 10.90 6.98 3.69
CA LEU A 740 9.80 6.91 2.72
C LEU A 740 9.24 5.48 2.68
N GLN A 741 10.10 4.50 2.45
CA GLN A 741 9.77 3.06 2.48
C GLN A 741 9.02 2.65 3.76
N LEU A 742 9.45 3.17 4.93
CA LEU A 742 8.79 2.88 6.21
C LEU A 742 7.40 3.55 6.35
N ARG A 743 7.13 4.65 5.67
CA ARG A 743 5.75 5.20 5.55
C ARG A 743 4.90 4.36 4.62
N ASP A 744 5.44 3.94 3.49
CA ASP A 744 4.71 3.16 2.48
C ASP A 744 4.34 1.77 3.02
N LEU A 745 5.27 1.08 3.69
CA LEU A 745 5.00 -0.14 4.45
C LEU A 745 3.94 0.07 5.54
N LYS A 746 3.96 1.22 6.23
CA LYS A 746 2.95 1.54 7.24
C LYS A 746 1.56 1.77 6.61
N ALA A 747 1.49 2.39 5.44
CA ALA A 747 0.26 2.58 4.68
C ALA A 747 -0.28 1.25 4.14
N GLN A 748 0.58 0.37 3.63
CA GLN A 748 0.22 -0.99 3.24
C GLN A 748 -0.31 -1.81 4.43
N MET A 749 0.31 -1.70 5.61
CA MET A 749 -0.16 -2.35 6.83
C MET A 749 -1.55 -1.85 7.27
N THR A 750 -1.84 -0.55 7.12
CA THR A 750 -3.21 -0.04 7.37
C THR A 750 -4.20 -0.55 6.31
N GLN A 751 -3.81 -0.59 5.03
CA GLN A 751 -4.69 -1.07 3.96
C GLN A 751 -5.03 -2.56 4.12
N ALA A 752 -4.05 -3.39 4.46
CA ALA A 752 -4.24 -4.81 4.78
C ALA A 752 -5.13 -5.02 6.03
N GLY A 753 -5.07 -4.08 6.99
CA GLY A 753 -6.00 -4.05 8.13
C GLY A 753 -7.44 -3.80 7.71
N GLU A 754 -7.68 -2.84 6.81
CA GLU A 754 -9.00 -2.57 6.23
C GLU A 754 -9.51 -3.75 5.39
N ASP A 755 -8.65 -4.36 4.57
CA ASP A 755 -9.04 -5.51 3.74
C ASP A 755 -9.37 -6.74 4.56
N LYS A 756 -8.64 -6.96 5.68
CA LYS A 756 -9.01 -7.98 6.67
C LYS A 756 -10.35 -7.66 7.35
N ALA A 757 -10.65 -6.39 7.62
CA ALA A 757 -11.96 -5.98 8.15
C ALA A 757 -13.09 -6.20 7.13
N ARG A 758 -12.87 -5.85 5.85
CA ARG A 758 -13.79 -6.13 4.73
C ARG A 758 -14.04 -7.64 4.57
N LEU A 759 -12.98 -8.45 4.59
CA LEU A 759 -13.08 -9.91 4.51
C LEU A 759 -13.89 -10.50 5.68
N ASN A 760 -13.64 -10.04 6.92
CA ASN A 760 -14.41 -10.47 8.09
C ASN A 760 -15.91 -10.08 7.99
N GLN A 761 -16.24 -8.97 7.34
CA GLN A 761 -17.63 -8.57 7.09
C GLN A 761 -18.30 -9.43 6.01
N VAL A 762 -17.56 -9.79 4.95
CA VAL A 762 -18.02 -10.74 3.93
C VAL A 762 -18.24 -12.12 4.55
N GLN A 763 -17.32 -12.61 5.40
CA GLN A 763 -17.47 -13.90 6.09
C GLN A 763 -18.76 -13.95 6.92
N LYS A 764 -19.02 -12.94 7.77
CA LYS A 764 -20.28 -12.85 8.53
C LYS A 764 -21.52 -12.94 7.63
N LYS A 765 -21.50 -12.30 6.46
CA LYS A 765 -22.59 -12.37 5.48
C LYS A 765 -22.71 -13.76 4.84
N VAL A 766 -21.61 -14.49 4.64
CA VAL A 766 -21.64 -15.89 4.21
C VAL A 766 -22.22 -16.78 5.30
N ASP A 767 -21.83 -16.58 6.57
CA ASP A 767 -22.38 -17.31 7.72
C ASP A 767 -23.90 -17.07 7.85
N GLU A 768 -24.35 -15.81 7.77
CA GLU A 768 -25.76 -15.39 7.76
C GLU A 768 -26.58 -15.90 6.55
N MET A 769 -25.94 -16.26 5.45
CA MET A 769 -26.62 -16.87 4.30
C MET A 769 -26.62 -18.39 4.39
N THR A 770 -25.62 -18.98 5.04
CA THR A 770 -25.53 -20.41 5.32
C THR A 770 -26.63 -20.83 6.29
N THR A 771 -26.83 -20.10 7.39
CA THR A 771 -27.93 -20.39 8.34
C THR A 771 -29.32 -20.28 7.70
N LYS A 772 -29.52 -19.34 6.78
CA LYS A 772 -30.77 -19.23 6.00
C LYS A 772 -30.97 -20.39 5.04
N ILE A 773 -29.90 -20.95 4.48
CA ILE A 773 -29.97 -22.18 3.66
C ILE A 773 -30.38 -23.37 4.54
N ASP A 774 -29.78 -23.53 5.72
CA ASP A 774 -30.14 -24.58 6.68
C ASP A 774 -31.61 -24.47 7.13
N GLU A 775 -32.10 -23.26 7.44
CA GLU A 775 -33.50 -23.00 7.78
C GLU A 775 -34.45 -23.38 6.63
N LEU A 776 -34.11 -23.00 5.40
CA LEU A 776 -34.89 -23.34 4.20
C LEU A 776 -34.90 -24.84 3.94
N ASP A 777 -33.80 -25.56 4.15
CA ASP A 777 -33.75 -27.02 3.99
C ASP A 777 -34.54 -27.76 5.10
N VAL A 778 -34.56 -27.23 6.33
CA VAL A 778 -35.46 -27.72 7.39
C VAL A 778 -36.93 -27.50 7.02
N ILE A 779 -37.29 -26.34 6.44
CA ILE A 779 -38.66 -26.05 5.98
C ILE A 779 -39.03 -26.98 4.81
N ARG A 780 -38.16 -27.13 3.81
CA ARG A 780 -38.32 -28.04 2.66
C ARG A 780 -38.51 -29.49 3.13
N SER A 781 -37.72 -29.96 4.10
CA SER A 781 -37.84 -31.30 4.69
C SER A 781 -39.19 -31.51 5.39
N ARG A 782 -39.69 -30.51 6.13
CA ARG A 782 -41.04 -30.53 6.75
C ARG A 782 -42.15 -30.55 5.69
N GLN A 783 -42.04 -29.73 4.65
CA GLN A 783 -43.01 -29.68 3.54
C GLN A 783 -43.02 -30.99 2.76
N GLN A 784 -41.86 -31.57 2.44
CA GLN A 784 -41.74 -32.85 1.76
C GLN A 784 -42.42 -33.98 2.56
N LYS A 785 -42.23 -34.03 3.88
CA LYS A 785 -42.94 -34.97 4.76
C LYS A 785 -44.45 -34.78 4.72
N LYS A 786 -44.94 -33.54 4.76
CA LYS A 786 -46.38 -33.22 4.65
C LYS A 786 -46.96 -33.64 3.29
N ILE A 787 -46.23 -33.40 2.19
CA ILE A 787 -46.62 -33.84 0.84
C ILE A 787 -46.69 -35.37 0.75
N SER A 788 -45.70 -36.08 1.30
CA SER A 788 -45.72 -37.55 1.35
C SER A 788 -46.92 -38.08 2.12
N HIS A 789 -47.21 -37.53 3.30
CA HIS A 789 -48.36 -37.93 4.12
C HIS A 789 -49.70 -37.63 3.42
N LEU A 790 -49.84 -36.48 2.75
CA LEU A 790 -51.05 -36.16 1.98
C LEU A 790 -51.22 -37.09 0.76
N LYS A 791 -50.14 -37.49 0.09
CA LYS A 791 -50.20 -38.50 -0.99
C LYS A 791 -50.65 -39.87 -0.46
N GLU A 792 -50.17 -40.26 0.70
CA GLU A 792 -50.56 -41.51 1.37
C GLU A 792 -52.02 -41.48 1.82
N GLN A 793 -52.48 -40.35 2.40
CA GLN A 793 -53.89 -40.12 2.75
C GLN A 793 -54.81 -40.19 1.52
N VAL A 794 -54.45 -39.51 0.42
CA VAL A 794 -55.22 -39.56 -0.84
C VAL A 794 -55.24 -40.97 -1.44
N LYS A 795 -54.12 -41.72 -1.36
CA LYS A 795 -54.08 -43.12 -1.78
C LYS A 795 -55.03 -43.99 -0.95
N ALA A 796 -54.99 -43.87 0.37
CA ALA A 796 -55.87 -44.62 1.28
C ALA A 796 -57.36 -44.26 1.07
N GLN A 797 -57.68 -42.98 0.80
CA GLN A 797 -59.04 -42.56 0.43
C GLN A 797 -59.47 -43.12 -0.93
N GLY A 798 -58.58 -43.17 -1.92
CA GLY A 798 -58.85 -43.81 -3.21
C GLY A 798 -59.11 -45.32 -3.06
N GLU A 799 -58.32 -46.00 -2.23
CA GLU A 799 -58.50 -47.44 -1.92
C GLU A 799 -59.82 -47.70 -1.17
N HIS A 800 -60.20 -46.83 -0.23
CA HIS A 800 -61.52 -46.88 0.44
C HIS A 800 -62.68 -46.71 -0.54
N VAL A 801 -62.64 -45.69 -1.40
CA VAL A 801 -63.72 -45.41 -2.37
C VAL A 801 -63.84 -46.53 -3.42
N LEU A 802 -62.73 -47.20 -3.76
CA LEU A 802 -62.76 -48.38 -4.63
C LEU A 802 -63.39 -49.59 -3.93
N GLU A 803 -63.07 -49.89 -2.68
CA GLU A 803 -63.70 -51.02 -1.97
C GLU A 803 -65.16 -50.71 -1.62
N GLU A 804 -65.51 -49.47 -1.27
CA GLU A 804 -66.90 -49.02 -1.08
C GLU A 804 -67.71 -49.16 -2.38
N ARG A 805 -67.14 -48.80 -3.54
CA ARG A 805 -67.75 -49.11 -4.84
C ARG A 805 -67.94 -50.61 -5.00
N ARG A 806 -66.94 -51.43 -4.68
CA ARG A 806 -66.98 -52.90 -4.85
C ARG A 806 -68.04 -53.55 -3.97
N LEU A 807 -68.22 -53.07 -2.73
CA LEU A 807 -69.29 -53.50 -1.84
C LEU A 807 -70.67 -53.09 -2.37
N ASN A 808 -70.82 -51.86 -2.87
CA ASN A 808 -72.06 -51.40 -3.50
C ASN A 808 -72.38 -52.15 -4.80
N GLU A 809 -71.36 -52.51 -5.59
CA GLU A 809 -71.49 -53.32 -6.81
C GLU A 809 -71.96 -54.74 -6.48
N ASN A 810 -71.31 -55.42 -5.51
CA ASN A 810 -71.76 -56.71 -4.98
C ASN A 810 -73.21 -56.66 -4.43
N SER A 811 -73.57 -55.57 -3.73
CA SER A 811 -74.93 -55.38 -3.20
C SER A 811 -75.96 -55.18 -4.31
N MET A 812 -75.64 -54.38 -5.33
CA MET A 812 -76.48 -54.19 -6.51
C MET A 812 -76.62 -55.46 -7.35
N GLU A 813 -75.58 -56.30 -7.44
CA GLU A 813 -75.68 -57.64 -8.04
C GLU A 813 -76.63 -58.53 -7.23
N GLY A 814 -76.54 -58.53 -5.91
CA GLY A 814 -77.46 -59.26 -5.01
C GLY A 814 -78.91 -58.84 -5.22
N VAL A 815 -79.22 -57.54 -5.14
CA VAL A 815 -80.56 -56.99 -5.40
C VAL A 815 -81.02 -57.29 -6.84
N THR A 816 -80.12 -57.33 -7.82
CA THR A 816 -80.45 -57.72 -9.20
C THR A 816 -80.80 -59.20 -9.32
N GLN A 817 -80.12 -60.08 -8.57
CA GLN A 817 -80.44 -61.51 -8.49
C GLN A 817 -81.78 -61.74 -7.78
N GLU A 818 -82.04 -61.07 -6.66
CA GLU A 818 -83.36 -61.09 -5.98
C GLU A 818 -84.48 -60.56 -6.89
N LEU A 819 -84.23 -59.49 -7.66
CA LEU A 819 -85.16 -58.96 -8.63
C LEU A 819 -85.40 -59.94 -9.81
N ALA A 820 -84.40 -60.73 -10.19
CA ALA A 820 -84.56 -61.79 -11.20
C ALA A 820 -85.39 -62.97 -10.65
N LEU A 821 -85.13 -63.39 -9.40
CA LEU A 821 -85.87 -64.45 -8.72
C LEU A 821 -87.34 -64.07 -8.47
N THR A 822 -87.60 -62.85 -7.97
CA THR A 822 -88.97 -62.35 -7.77
C THR A 822 -89.72 -62.17 -9.10
N LYS A 823 -89.06 -61.70 -10.18
CA LYS A 823 -89.64 -61.71 -11.53
C LYS A 823 -89.97 -63.12 -12.02
N GLN A 824 -89.13 -64.12 -11.72
CA GLN A 824 -89.43 -65.50 -12.08
C GLN A 824 -90.62 -66.05 -11.28
N ASN A 825 -90.62 -65.89 -9.96
CA ASN A 825 -91.75 -66.26 -9.10
C ASN A 825 -93.05 -65.61 -9.56
N LEU A 826 -93.01 -64.33 -9.98
CA LEU A 826 -94.19 -63.63 -10.52
C LEU A 826 -94.67 -64.25 -11.85
N ARG A 827 -93.78 -64.61 -12.78
CA ARG A 827 -94.16 -65.34 -14.01
C ARG A 827 -94.85 -66.65 -13.68
N ASP A 828 -94.34 -67.39 -12.70
CA ASP A 828 -94.91 -68.67 -12.29
C ASP A 828 -96.24 -68.49 -11.54
N ILE A 829 -96.44 -67.38 -10.81
CA ILE A 829 -97.75 -67.00 -10.26
C ILE A 829 -98.71 -66.67 -11.40
N THR A 830 -98.36 -65.80 -12.35
CA THR A 830 -99.19 -65.47 -13.52
C THR A 830 -99.51 -66.70 -14.38
N ARG A 831 -98.62 -67.69 -14.44
CA ARG A 831 -98.87 -68.97 -15.10
C ARG A 831 -99.94 -69.78 -14.37
N ARG A 832 -99.83 -69.93 -13.05
CA ARG A 832 -100.84 -70.62 -12.22
C ARG A 832 -102.18 -69.89 -12.26
N ASP A 833 -102.17 -68.56 -12.20
CA ASP A 833 -103.36 -67.71 -12.29
C ASP A 833 -104.09 -67.91 -13.62
N LYS A 834 -103.40 -67.86 -14.77
CA LYS A 834 -103.98 -68.20 -16.07
C LYS A 834 -104.57 -69.61 -16.13
N GLN A 835 -103.90 -70.59 -15.50
CA GLN A 835 -104.43 -71.96 -15.40
C GLN A 835 -105.71 -72.02 -14.54
N LEU A 836 -105.82 -71.18 -13.50
CA LEU A 836 -107.04 -71.03 -12.69
C LEU A 836 -108.15 -70.28 -13.44
N THR A 837 -107.84 -69.23 -14.21
CA THR A 837 -108.82 -68.53 -15.06
C THR A 837 -109.37 -69.46 -16.14
N GLU A 838 -108.50 -70.24 -16.79
CA GLU A 838 -108.90 -71.24 -17.79
C GLU A 838 -109.72 -72.37 -17.14
N PHE A 839 -109.34 -72.84 -15.96
CA PHE A 839 -110.16 -73.79 -15.20
C PHE A 839 -111.56 -73.23 -14.89
N ARG A 840 -111.67 -71.99 -14.36
CA ARG A 840 -112.97 -71.32 -14.14
C ARG A 840 -113.79 -71.23 -15.42
N ARG A 841 -113.19 -70.79 -16.55
CA ARG A 841 -113.85 -70.78 -17.86
C ARG A 841 -114.41 -72.15 -18.23
N THR A 842 -113.60 -73.22 -18.13
CA THR A 842 -114.09 -74.58 -18.45
C THR A 842 -115.19 -75.06 -17.50
N VAL A 843 -115.21 -74.64 -16.23
CA VAL A 843 -116.29 -74.94 -15.29
C VAL A 843 -117.58 -74.21 -15.68
N VAL A 844 -117.52 -72.91 -16.01
CA VAL A 844 -118.68 -72.12 -16.47
C VAL A 844 -119.25 -72.71 -17.77
N GLU A 845 -118.39 -73.09 -18.73
CA GLU A 845 -118.77 -73.78 -19.97
C GLU A 845 -119.45 -75.14 -19.71
N LEU A 846 -118.89 -75.98 -18.83
CA LEU A 846 -119.46 -77.27 -18.44
C LEU A 846 -120.81 -77.16 -17.70
N LEU A 847 -121.11 -76.01 -17.10
CA LEU A 847 -122.37 -75.74 -16.38
C LEU A 847 -123.47 -75.09 -17.24
N GLY A 848 -123.22 -74.89 -18.54
CA GLY A 848 -124.19 -74.26 -19.44
C GLY A 848 -124.56 -72.84 -18.99
N MET A 849 -123.56 -72.06 -18.59
CA MET A 849 -123.72 -70.68 -18.14
C MET A 849 -123.32 -69.70 -19.25
N GLU A 850 -124.28 -68.90 -19.72
CA GLU A 850 -124.04 -67.82 -20.68
C GLU A 850 -123.58 -66.55 -19.93
N GLY A 851 -122.28 -66.46 -19.64
CA GLY A 851 -121.67 -65.31 -18.98
C GLY A 851 -120.14 -65.43 -18.88
N GLU A 852 -119.44 -64.32 -18.64
CA GLU A 852 -117.99 -64.35 -18.41
C GLU A 852 -117.65 -64.89 -17.01
N ALA A 853 -116.49 -65.54 -16.88
CA ALA A 853 -115.97 -66.09 -15.62
C ALA A 853 -115.42 -64.99 -14.69
N GLY A 854 -116.31 -64.14 -14.19
CA GLY A 854 -116.07 -63.15 -13.13
C GLY A 854 -116.66 -63.57 -11.77
N PRO A 855 -116.46 -62.81 -10.68
CA PRO A 855 -116.81 -63.23 -9.32
C PRO A 855 -118.32 -63.49 -9.09
N ASP A 856 -119.21 -62.75 -9.75
CA ASP A 856 -120.66 -63.01 -9.69
C ASP A 856 -121.04 -64.30 -10.44
N GLY A 857 -120.34 -64.57 -11.55
CA GLY A 857 -120.42 -65.82 -12.30
C GLY A 857 -119.84 -67.00 -11.53
N ASP A 858 -118.75 -66.81 -10.78
CA ASP A 858 -118.19 -67.83 -9.87
C ASP A 858 -119.18 -68.17 -8.75
N TYR A 859 -119.91 -67.20 -8.20
CA TYR A 859 -120.96 -67.45 -7.20
C TYR A 859 -122.13 -68.23 -7.79
N GLU A 860 -122.65 -67.84 -8.97
CA GLU A 860 -123.72 -68.63 -9.60
C GLU A 860 -123.22 -70.01 -10.07
N ALA A 861 -121.96 -70.13 -10.51
CA ALA A 861 -121.34 -71.40 -10.88
C ALA A 861 -121.16 -72.32 -9.67
N VAL A 862 -120.77 -71.79 -8.52
CA VAL A 862 -120.78 -72.52 -7.24
C VAL A 862 -122.21 -72.92 -6.89
N CYS A 863 -123.19 -72.02 -6.90
CA CYS A 863 -124.57 -72.39 -6.58
C CYS A 863 -125.26 -73.27 -7.64
N ARG A 864 -124.74 -73.35 -8.88
CA ARG A 864 -125.12 -74.37 -9.88
C ARG A 864 -124.40 -75.69 -9.59
N LEU A 865 -123.11 -75.70 -9.27
CA LEU A 865 -122.38 -76.89 -8.82
C LEU A 865 -122.99 -77.47 -7.54
N GLU A 866 -123.39 -76.66 -6.57
CA GLU A 866 -124.09 -77.10 -5.37
C GLU A 866 -125.48 -77.67 -5.68
N ARG A 867 -126.15 -77.20 -6.74
CA ARG A 867 -127.39 -77.80 -7.26
C ARG A 867 -127.17 -79.02 -8.15
N VAL A 868 -126.05 -79.15 -8.86
CA VAL A 868 -125.71 -80.33 -9.69
C VAL A 868 -125.10 -81.43 -8.81
N VAL A 869 -124.23 -81.10 -7.87
CA VAL A 869 -123.76 -81.99 -6.79
C VAL A 869 -124.87 -82.25 -5.78
N GLY A 870 -125.79 -81.31 -5.58
CA GLY A 870 -127.03 -81.49 -4.80
C GLY A 870 -127.95 -82.50 -5.48
N ALA A 871 -128.33 -82.26 -6.74
CA ALA A 871 -129.11 -83.19 -7.54
C ALA A 871 -128.37 -84.51 -7.81
N HIS A 872 -127.03 -84.54 -7.89
CA HIS A 872 -126.24 -85.75 -7.96
C HIS A 872 -126.19 -86.46 -6.60
N LYS A 873 -126.18 -85.76 -5.47
CA LYS A 873 -126.34 -86.36 -4.13
C LYS A 873 -127.75 -86.90 -3.94
N GLU A 874 -128.79 -86.19 -4.39
CA GLU A 874 -130.17 -86.66 -4.39
C GLU A 874 -130.38 -87.80 -5.38
N LEU A 875 -129.71 -87.81 -6.54
CA LEU A 875 -129.70 -88.92 -7.49
C LEU A 875 -128.84 -90.10 -6.98
N THR A 876 -127.79 -89.83 -6.20
CA THR A 876 -126.95 -90.87 -5.56
C THR A 876 -127.64 -91.44 -4.34
N ASP A 877 -128.41 -90.65 -3.58
CA ASP A 877 -129.26 -91.11 -2.48
C ASP A 877 -130.60 -91.66 -2.99
N LEU A 878 -131.07 -91.28 -4.18
CA LEU A 878 -132.17 -91.97 -4.88
C LEU A 878 -131.68 -93.27 -5.52
N SER A 879 -130.46 -93.32 -6.07
CA SER A 879 -129.78 -94.58 -6.41
C SER A 879 -129.65 -95.39 -5.13
N ARG A 880 -129.09 -94.85 -4.05
CA ARG A 880 -129.01 -95.55 -2.76
C ARG A 880 -130.36 -95.97 -2.22
N ARG A 881 -131.46 -95.26 -2.50
CA ARG A 881 -132.83 -95.67 -2.13
C ARG A 881 -133.42 -96.71 -3.09
N LEU A 882 -133.04 -96.72 -4.37
CA LEU A 882 -133.35 -97.79 -5.33
C LEU A 882 -132.53 -99.07 -5.02
N ASP A 883 -131.27 -98.90 -4.60
CA ASP A 883 -130.33 -99.92 -4.13
C ASP A 883 -130.61 -100.33 -2.66
N GLU A 884 -131.41 -99.56 -1.89
CA GLU A 884 -131.98 -99.94 -0.58
C GLU A 884 -133.40 -100.53 -0.70
N ILE A 885 -134.09 -100.30 -1.83
CA ILE A 885 -135.35 -100.97 -2.21
C ILE A 885 -135.05 -102.29 -2.96
N THR A 886 -133.86 -102.42 -3.58
CA THR A 886 -133.45 -103.59 -4.36
C THR A 886 -132.12 -104.15 -3.86
N ALA A 887 -132.20 -105.24 -3.08
CA ALA A 887 -131.09 -105.95 -2.42
C ALA A 887 -130.53 -105.29 -1.13
N PRO A 888 -129.83 -106.05 -0.26
CA PRO A 888 -129.71 -105.68 1.16
C PRO A 888 -128.34 -105.15 1.63
N SER A 889 -128.40 -104.27 2.64
CA SER A 889 -127.40 -104.13 3.72
C SER A 889 -125.90 -104.02 3.35
N ARG A 890 -125.45 -102.77 3.19
CA ARG A 890 -124.46 -102.09 4.07
C ARG A 890 -123.78 -103.03 5.11
N PRO A 891 -122.43 -103.09 5.19
CA PRO A 891 -121.67 -101.89 5.59
C PRO A 891 -120.29 -101.62 4.95
N SER A 892 -120.15 -100.37 4.52
CA SER A 892 -119.09 -99.42 4.94
C SER A 892 -117.62 -99.90 4.93
N ARG A 893 -116.92 -99.58 3.85
CA ARG A 893 -115.46 -99.40 3.75
C ARG A 893 -115.21 -98.20 2.83
N LEU A 894 -114.36 -97.22 3.11
CA LEU A 894 -113.46 -96.96 4.25
C LEU A 894 -113.53 -95.46 4.61
N SER A 895 -113.19 -95.10 5.85
CA SER A 895 -112.55 -93.82 6.15
C SER A 895 -111.03 -94.03 6.03
N PRO A 896 -110.28 -93.08 5.46
CA PRO A 896 -109.62 -92.12 6.35
C PRO A 896 -109.72 -90.67 5.86
N ASP A 897 -110.04 -89.78 6.79
CA ASP A 897 -109.82 -88.34 6.68
C ASP A 897 -109.39 -87.81 8.07
N GLN A 898 -108.83 -86.60 8.13
CA GLN A 898 -108.12 -85.99 9.28
C GLN A 898 -106.69 -86.52 9.56
N SER A 899 -105.75 -86.20 8.67
CA SER A 899 -104.39 -85.84 9.09
C SER A 899 -104.31 -84.32 9.26
N PHE A 900 -104.85 -83.81 10.37
CA PHE A 900 -104.92 -82.38 10.69
C PHE A 900 -103.72 -81.99 11.56
N LEU A 901 -103.01 -80.91 11.20
CA LEU A 901 -101.82 -80.35 11.86
C LEU A 901 -100.57 -81.26 11.88
N ASP A 902 -99.72 -81.13 10.87
CA ASP A 902 -98.28 -80.96 11.10
C ASP A 902 -97.62 -80.16 9.96
N LEU A 903 -97.05 -79.00 10.29
CA LEU A 903 -96.18 -78.17 9.44
C LEU A 903 -95.60 -77.01 10.27
N SER A 904 -94.99 -77.33 11.40
CA SER A 904 -94.42 -76.33 12.33
C SER A 904 -92.90 -76.40 12.44
N GLU A 905 -92.21 -76.26 11.31
CA GLU A 905 -90.78 -75.93 11.24
C GLU A 905 -90.43 -75.21 9.92
N GLU A 906 -89.20 -74.67 9.80
CA GLU A 906 -88.66 -73.92 8.63
C GLU A 906 -89.28 -72.56 8.23
N LEU A 907 -89.98 -71.85 9.13
CA LEU A 907 -90.20 -70.39 9.01
C LEU A 907 -89.77 -69.63 10.26
N ARG A 908 -88.44 -69.60 10.53
CA ARG A 908 -87.89 -68.90 11.72
C ARG A 908 -86.46 -68.35 11.60
N ALA A 909 -86.11 -67.77 10.45
CA ALA A 909 -84.95 -66.86 10.33
C ALA A 909 -85.20 -65.85 9.19
N LEU A 910 -84.89 -64.56 9.43
CA LEU A 910 -85.09 -63.37 8.56
C LEU A 910 -86.38 -62.54 8.77
N ALA A 911 -86.52 -61.95 9.96
CA ALA A 911 -87.28 -60.70 10.18
C ALA A 911 -86.96 -60.10 11.57
N ASP A 912 -85.98 -59.18 11.64
CA ASP A 912 -85.86 -58.12 12.65
C ASP A 912 -84.61 -57.27 12.35
N ASP A 913 -84.72 -56.36 11.39
CA ASP A 913 -83.69 -55.34 11.13
C ASP A 913 -84.33 -54.05 10.61
N THR A 914 -84.50 -53.06 11.49
CA THR A 914 -84.60 -51.62 11.14
C THR A 914 -84.67 -50.74 12.40
N ASN A 915 -83.99 -49.58 12.34
CA ASN A 915 -84.11 -48.43 13.26
C ASN A 915 -83.60 -48.63 14.72
N ASN A 916 -83.07 -47.61 15.42
CA ASN A 916 -83.06 -46.16 15.12
C ASN A 916 -81.90 -45.36 15.77
N GLN A 917 -81.39 -44.36 15.03
CA GLN A 917 -80.89 -43.04 15.49
C GLN A 917 -79.71 -42.82 16.49
N ARG A 918 -78.76 -41.98 16.01
CA ARG A 918 -78.04 -40.86 16.71
C ARG A 918 -76.94 -41.19 17.76
N PRO A 919 -76.09 -40.21 18.18
CA PRO A 919 -75.78 -38.88 17.62
C PRO A 919 -74.27 -38.58 17.42
N ILE A 920 -73.95 -37.40 16.85
CA ILE A 920 -72.61 -36.77 16.86
C ILE A 920 -72.43 -35.99 18.18
N PRO A 921 -71.23 -35.99 18.81
CA PRO A 921 -70.61 -34.72 19.20
C PRO A 921 -69.09 -34.67 18.92
N SER A 922 -68.42 -33.59 19.35
CA SER A 922 -67.09 -33.17 18.88
C SER A 922 -66.04 -32.92 19.99
N ARG A 923 -64.78 -32.84 19.56
CA ARG A 923 -63.63 -32.07 20.14
C ARG A 923 -62.83 -32.62 21.35
N ASN A 924 -61.52 -32.64 21.10
CA ASN A 924 -60.38 -32.25 21.97
C ASN A 924 -59.91 -33.11 23.17
N SER A 925 -58.58 -33.33 23.19
CA SER A 925 -57.66 -33.43 24.35
C SER A 925 -57.87 -34.57 25.38
N ALA A 926 -56.86 -35.28 25.89
CA ALA A 926 -55.40 -35.05 25.92
C ALA A 926 -54.59 -36.37 26.03
N THR A 927 -53.26 -36.25 26.17
CA THR A 927 -52.27 -37.11 26.89
C THR A 927 -52.72 -38.51 27.38
N THR A 928 -51.96 -39.61 27.21
CA THR A 928 -50.49 -39.72 27.40
C THR A 928 -49.90 -40.91 26.61
N THR A 929 -48.61 -40.87 26.25
CA THR A 929 -47.85 -42.04 25.76
C THR A 929 -46.75 -42.41 26.76
N THR A 930 -46.64 -43.69 27.13
CA THR A 930 -45.57 -44.19 28.00
C THR A 930 -45.08 -45.59 27.59
N HIS A 931 -43.77 -45.68 27.34
CA HIS A 931 -42.89 -46.86 27.37
C HIS A 931 -43.09 -48.09 26.44
N LEU A 932 -41.96 -48.46 25.80
CA LEU A 932 -41.34 -49.81 25.64
C LEU A 932 -42.20 -51.01 25.14
N GLY A 933 -41.74 -51.86 24.21
CA GLY A 933 -40.50 -51.89 23.42
C GLY A 933 -39.97 -53.31 23.13
N ILE A 934 -38.99 -53.41 22.21
CA ILE A 934 -38.05 -54.54 21.97
C ILE A 934 -38.63 -55.81 21.27
N THR A 935 -37.77 -56.46 20.47
CA THR A 935 -37.84 -57.82 19.85
C THR A 935 -38.65 -57.98 18.55
N HIS A 936 -38.29 -58.87 17.60
CA HIS A 936 -36.97 -59.14 17.00
C HIS A 936 -37.11 -59.87 15.63
N THR A 937 -36.09 -59.78 14.75
CA THR A 937 -35.71 -60.70 13.64
C THR A 937 -36.81 -61.40 12.80
N HIS A 938 -36.84 -61.28 11.45
CA HIS A 938 -35.99 -62.10 10.56
C HIS A 938 -36.06 -61.77 9.04
N ARG A 939 -34.94 -62.09 8.34
CA ARG A 939 -34.74 -62.51 6.93
C ARG A 939 -35.35 -61.72 5.73
N CYS A 940 -34.47 -61.47 4.74
CA CYS A 940 -34.79 -61.09 3.35
C CYS A 940 -35.22 -62.31 2.50
N PRO A 941 -35.69 -62.10 1.24
CA PRO A 941 -34.71 -62.11 0.13
C PRO A 941 -34.98 -61.14 -1.06
N ARG A 942 -33.89 -60.83 -1.78
CA ARG A 942 -33.71 -60.41 -3.21
C ARG A 942 -34.89 -59.82 -4.04
N PRO A 943 -34.65 -58.68 -4.72
CA PRO A 943 -35.10 -58.44 -6.10
C PRO A 943 -34.10 -58.98 -7.15
N PRO A 944 -34.49 -59.18 -8.42
CA PRO A 944 -33.60 -59.59 -9.51
C PRO A 944 -32.92 -58.41 -10.24
N SER A 945 -31.82 -58.72 -10.95
CA SER A 945 -31.16 -57.91 -11.99
C SER A 945 -32.07 -57.75 -13.24
N ALA A 946 -31.91 -56.77 -14.13
CA ALA A 946 -30.81 -56.53 -15.09
C ALA A 946 -31.22 -55.34 -16.01
N HIS A 947 -30.44 -54.74 -16.93
CA HIS A 947 -29.00 -54.56 -17.25
C HIS A 947 -28.96 -53.22 -18.03
N SER A 948 -27.90 -52.41 -18.06
CA SER A 948 -26.62 -52.57 -18.79
C SER A 948 -25.78 -51.32 -18.45
N SER A 949 -24.57 -51.40 -17.88
CA SER A 949 -23.28 -51.62 -18.55
C SER A 949 -22.84 -50.45 -19.48
N ARG A 950 -21.56 -50.05 -19.54
CA ARG A 950 -20.34 -50.60 -18.90
C ARG A 950 -19.23 -49.53 -18.82
N THR A 951 -18.47 -49.49 -17.72
CA THR A 951 -17.09 -48.94 -17.70
C THR A 951 -16.08 -50.06 -18.04
N PRO A 952 -14.78 -49.77 -18.25
CA PRO A 952 -13.90 -49.83 -17.09
C PRO A 952 -12.69 -48.87 -17.12
N SER A 953 -12.14 -48.60 -15.94
CA SER A 953 -10.71 -48.34 -15.74
C SER A 953 -10.10 -49.52 -14.97
N PRO A 954 -8.78 -49.73 -15.05
CA PRO A 954 -8.04 -49.99 -13.83
C PRO A 954 -6.65 -49.33 -13.77
N THR A 955 -6.02 -49.43 -12.60
CA THR A 955 -4.75 -48.82 -12.22
C THR A 955 -3.50 -49.64 -12.58
N LYS A 956 -2.37 -48.96 -12.80
CA LYS A 956 -1.02 -49.32 -12.25
C LYS A 956 0.05 -48.25 -12.50
N ARG A 957 1.03 -48.20 -11.59
CA ARG A 957 2.43 -47.73 -11.75
C ARG A 957 3.32 -49.01 -11.81
N PRO A 958 4.64 -48.99 -12.16
CA PRO A 958 5.57 -47.84 -12.21
C PRO A 958 6.55 -47.81 -13.43
N SER A 959 7.55 -46.92 -13.32
CA SER A 959 8.98 -47.05 -13.73
C SER A 959 9.45 -47.05 -15.20
N THR A 960 10.51 -46.24 -15.40
CA THR A 960 11.73 -46.45 -16.21
C THR A 960 11.71 -46.44 -17.75
N ASP A 961 12.36 -45.39 -18.28
CA ASP A 961 13.55 -45.39 -19.17
C ASP A 961 13.45 -45.58 -20.71
N GLU A 962 14.36 -44.83 -21.36
CA GLU A 962 15.03 -44.97 -22.69
C GLU A 962 14.23 -44.88 -24.03
N ASP A 963 14.36 -43.71 -24.67
CA ASP A 963 15.11 -43.44 -25.92
C ASP A 963 14.63 -43.76 -27.37
N GLU A 964 15.12 -42.85 -28.24
CA GLU A 964 15.42 -42.85 -29.69
C GLU A 964 14.35 -42.76 -30.83
N ASP A 965 14.66 -41.79 -31.72
CA ASP A 965 14.49 -41.67 -33.18
C ASP A 965 13.12 -41.80 -33.89
N SER A 966 12.54 -40.63 -34.21
CA SER A 966 12.43 -40.12 -35.60
C SER A 966 12.08 -38.61 -35.65
#